data_AF-A0A1Z5SMC5-F1
#
_entry.id   AF-A0A1Z5SMC5-F1
#
_cell.length_a   1.000
_cell.length_b   1.000
_cell.length_c   1.000
_cell.angle_alpha   90.00
_cell.angle_beta   90.00
_cell.angle_gamma   90.00
#
_symmetry.space_group_name_H-M   'P 1'
#
loop_
_entity.id
_entity.type
_entity.pdbx_description
1 polymer ?
#
loop_
_entity_poly.entity_id
_entity_poly.type
_entity_poly.pdbx_seq_one_letter_code
_entity_poly.pdbx_strand_id
1 'polypeptide(L)'
;MLVRPQIGKLEYQPGGRPLLAPDTPRASHQSSPRASSEQSRSYAGSFFSDVAEGIATQQRSKINRQVLRYLSFAWAIINCLGAGSITAYSLYAPLFQHRLHYTQLQVNGVSITAELAMYLPVPLFGFLCDRFGPGVPSLLAGVLFGLGYILAALTYASGPPPSAGGDGRPYWSMILAFIPIGCGTSCMYLSAVTTCAKNFGRGKYKGLALALPIACFGLSGMWESQVGSQLLYERLPGGGKGEVDVYRFFLFLGCFLLAAGAVGFFALRIVGEEELIDEAVEELEASGLLEDSAFFQPSNRDVTSRHTGVDQLAYGTLPTGDRRLSAEEVDELHQKAAEHRAYLAEQDRKKAWLLNEETRRFLTDKTMWWLAAGFFLVTGPGEAFINNLGTIIGTLYPPPTSLSDDHQPKMTTAATHVSIVAITSTIARILTGTLTDILAPSAPRHQHRRGPNSLQNSTTSLSHPSDPGPLPTTSTGFHLSRIIFLITFSLLMSLGQLLLATGLLQNDGHLFWLVSASIGAGYGAVFSLTPIIVSVVWGVENFGTNWGIVATAPAIGATVWGLVYSAVYQGAANHVSDATGFSAGSSGPPPPQQQVLEERLCYGATCYAPTFWAMAASVWVACGLWMYAWRGPGGWLRRGIAV
;
A
#
# COMPACT_ATOMS: atom_id res chain seq x y z
N MET A 1 -18.22 -3.08 43.64
CA MET A 1 -19.21 -4.07 43.15
C MET A 1 -18.53 -4.95 42.12
N LEU A 2 -18.27 -6.20 42.50
CA LEU A 2 -17.63 -7.26 41.71
C LEU A 2 -18.68 -7.98 40.85
N VAL A 3 -18.41 -8.21 39.56
CA VAL A 3 -18.97 -9.35 38.81
C VAL A 3 -17.93 -9.85 37.81
N ARG A 4 -17.34 -11.01 38.09
CA ARG A 4 -16.60 -11.85 37.12
C ARG A 4 -17.56 -12.95 36.63
N PRO A 5 -17.59 -13.32 35.34
CA PRO A 5 -18.27 -14.53 34.92
C PRO A 5 -17.41 -15.75 35.26
N GLN A 6 -17.95 -16.67 36.07
CA GLN A 6 -17.37 -17.99 36.30
C GLN A 6 -17.70 -18.89 35.11
N ILE A 7 -16.68 -19.41 34.44
CA ILE A 7 -16.81 -20.52 33.49
C ILE A 7 -16.67 -21.81 34.32
N GLY A 8 -17.74 -22.60 34.37
CA GLY A 8 -17.78 -23.88 35.08
C GLY A 8 -16.83 -24.90 34.48
N LYS A 9 -16.05 -25.55 35.33
CA LYS A 9 -15.33 -26.78 34.98
C LYS A 9 -16.36 -27.90 34.79
N LEU A 10 -16.45 -28.47 33.59
CA LEU A 10 -17.09 -29.77 33.40
C LEU A 10 -16.19 -30.84 34.03
N GLU A 11 -16.62 -31.42 35.15
CA GLU A 11 -16.05 -32.66 35.69
C GLU A 11 -16.52 -33.85 34.83
N TYR A 12 -15.55 -34.54 34.23
CA TYR A 12 -15.75 -35.83 33.57
C TYR A 12 -15.67 -36.93 34.65
N GLN A 13 -16.77 -37.64 34.91
CA GLN A 13 -16.80 -38.82 35.79
C GLN A 13 -16.78 -40.11 34.94
N PRO A 14 -15.77 -40.97 35.03
CA PRO A 14 -15.86 -42.35 34.54
C PRO A 14 -16.21 -43.25 35.73
N GLY A 15 -17.47 -43.69 35.83
CA GLY A 15 -17.93 -44.46 36.99
C GLY A 15 -19.16 -45.32 36.72
N GLY A 16 -19.08 -46.22 35.74
CA GLY A 16 -20.04 -47.32 35.57
C GLY A 16 -19.69 -48.49 36.51
N ARG A 17 -20.63 -48.86 37.38
CA ARG A 17 -20.58 -50.01 38.30
C ARG A 17 -20.32 -51.34 37.57
N PRO A 18 -19.79 -52.34 38.29
CA PRO A 18 -20.60 -53.55 38.46
C PRO A 18 -20.84 -53.89 39.94
N LEU A 19 -22.09 -54.27 40.20
CA LEU A 19 -22.56 -54.88 41.44
C LEU A 19 -21.90 -56.25 41.62
N LEU A 20 -21.39 -56.53 42.83
CA LEU A 20 -21.66 -57.74 43.62
C LEU A 20 -20.81 -57.70 44.91
N ALA A 21 -21.50 -57.81 46.04
CA ALA A 21 -20.97 -58.12 47.37
C ALA A 21 -21.85 -59.27 47.92
N PRO A 22 -21.52 -59.92 49.05
CA PRO A 22 -20.27 -59.93 49.82
C PRO A 22 -19.75 -61.38 50.05
N ASP A 23 -18.54 -61.53 50.60
CA ASP A 23 -18.31 -62.31 51.83
C ASP A 23 -16.83 -62.28 52.25
N THR A 24 -16.62 -61.94 53.52
CA THR A 24 -15.40 -62.14 54.32
C THR A 24 -15.64 -63.36 55.22
N PRO A 25 -14.63 -64.17 55.64
CA PRO A 25 -13.43 -63.64 56.31
C PRO A 25 -12.09 -64.42 56.20
N ARG A 26 -11.01 -63.66 56.45
CA ARG A 26 -9.76 -64.00 57.18
C ARG A 26 -8.83 -65.14 56.70
N ALA A 27 -7.60 -64.68 56.43
CA ALA A 27 -6.32 -65.07 57.06
C ALA A 27 -5.28 -65.83 56.21
N SER A 28 -4.13 -65.15 56.12
CA SER A 28 -2.75 -65.66 56.12
C SER A 28 -2.14 -66.33 54.88
N HIS A 29 -0.95 -65.81 54.57
CA HIS A 29 0.24 -66.44 53.98
C HIS A 29 0.74 -65.91 52.62
N GLN A 30 2.04 -65.56 52.71
CA GLN A 30 3.01 -65.17 51.70
C GLN A 30 2.96 -66.00 50.42
N SER A 31 3.08 -65.33 49.27
CA SER A 31 4.11 -65.59 48.24
C SER A 31 3.79 -64.80 46.96
N SER A 32 4.78 -64.06 46.43
CA SER A 32 4.85 -63.74 45.00
C SER A 32 5.14 -65.04 44.22
N PRO A 33 4.77 -65.22 42.93
CA PRO A 33 4.93 -64.22 41.86
C PRO A 33 3.90 -64.27 40.69
N ARG A 34 3.71 -63.14 40.00
CA ARG A 34 3.72 -63.06 38.52
C ARG A 34 3.39 -61.64 38.04
N ALA A 35 4.41 -60.98 37.53
CA ALA A 35 4.29 -59.79 36.70
C ALA A 35 3.75 -60.21 35.32
N SER A 36 2.49 -59.92 35.04
CA SER A 36 1.95 -59.90 33.68
C SER A 36 0.58 -59.20 33.66
N SER A 37 0.55 -57.90 33.93
CA SER A 37 -0.66 -57.09 33.64
C SER A 37 -0.43 -55.59 33.42
N GLU A 38 0.81 -55.10 33.27
CA GLU A 38 1.07 -53.66 33.11
C GLU A 38 1.15 -53.18 31.65
N GLN A 39 1.30 -54.06 30.66
CA GLN A 39 1.54 -53.64 29.27
C GLN A 39 0.31 -53.03 28.56
N SER A 40 -0.91 -53.28 29.06
CA SER A 40 -2.15 -52.95 28.31
C SER A 40 -2.80 -51.62 28.68
N ARG A 41 -2.26 -50.89 29.68
CA ARG A 41 -2.81 -49.60 30.15
C ARG A 41 -2.11 -48.36 29.58
N SER A 42 -1.08 -48.50 28.76
CA SER A 42 -0.22 -47.38 28.29
C SER A 42 -0.50 -46.88 26.86
N TYR A 43 -1.08 -47.70 25.99
CA TYR A 43 -1.29 -47.32 24.58
C TYR A 43 -2.37 -46.24 24.40
N ALA A 44 -3.48 -46.33 25.13
CA ALA A 44 -4.52 -45.30 25.08
C ALA A 44 -4.06 -43.97 25.70
N GLY A 45 -3.28 -44.02 26.80
CA GLY A 45 -2.73 -42.83 27.46
C GLY A 45 -1.69 -42.09 26.61
N SER A 46 -0.80 -42.82 25.93
CA SER A 46 0.14 -42.24 24.96
C SER A 46 -0.61 -41.66 23.75
N PHE A 47 -1.59 -42.37 23.18
CA PHE A 47 -2.41 -41.84 22.09
C PHE A 47 -3.15 -40.54 22.45
N PHE A 48 -3.81 -40.46 23.61
CA PHE A 48 -4.48 -39.23 24.03
C PHE A 48 -3.49 -38.10 24.36
N SER A 49 -2.30 -38.42 24.87
CA SER A 49 -1.22 -37.45 25.06
C SER A 49 -0.71 -36.91 23.72
N ASP A 50 -0.47 -37.78 22.75
CA ASP A 50 0.01 -37.42 21.41
C ASP A 50 -1.04 -36.59 20.65
N VAL A 51 -2.33 -36.93 20.79
CA VAL A 51 -3.44 -36.14 20.24
C VAL A 51 -3.57 -34.80 20.96
N ALA A 52 -3.47 -34.76 22.30
CA ALA A 52 -3.52 -33.52 23.06
C ALA A 52 -2.33 -32.59 22.74
N GLU A 53 -1.14 -33.15 22.58
CA GLU A 53 0.07 -32.45 22.16
C GLU A 53 -0.04 -31.98 20.70
N GLY A 54 -0.61 -32.79 19.81
CA GLY A 54 -0.98 -32.41 18.45
C GLY A 54 -1.97 -31.23 18.41
N ILE A 55 -3.01 -31.25 19.26
CA ILE A 55 -3.97 -30.15 19.36
C ILE A 55 -3.29 -28.89 19.93
N ALA A 56 -2.47 -29.04 20.97
CA ALA A 56 -1.78 -27.92 21.61
C ALA A 56 -0.75 -27.27 20.67
N THR A 57 0.01 -28.06 19.91
CA THR A 57 0.96 -27.57 18.90
C THR A 57 0.23 -26.86 17.76
N GLN A 58 -0.90 -27.41 17.29
CA GLN A 58 -1.73 -26.77 16.28
C GLN A 58 -2.34 -25.45 16.77
N GLN A 59 -2.80 -25.38 18.02
CA GLN A 59 -3.29 -24.14 18.64
C GLN A 59 -2.16 -23.10 18.78
N ARG A 60 -0.98 -23.49 19.25
CA ARG A 60 0.20 -22.61 19.33
C ARG A 60 0.58 -22.06 17.95
N SER A 61 0.58 -22.89 16.92
CA SER A 61 0.85 -22.48 15.54
C SER A 61 -0.18 -21.45 15.04
N LYS A 62 -1.48 -21.66 15.30
CA LYS A 62 -2.54 -20.70 14.95
C LYS A 62 -2.36 -19.35 15.66
N ILE A 63 -2.06 -19.36 16.96
CA ILE A 63 -1.81 -18.14 17.74
C ILE A 63 -0.57 -17.42 17.19
N ASN A 64 0.54 -18.14 16.95
CA ASN A 64 1.77 -17.56 16.41
C ASN A 64 1.53 -16.92 15.03
N ARG A 65 0.78 -17.57 14.14
CA ARG A 65 0.39 -17.01 12.83
C ARG A 65 -0.40 -15.71 13.00
N GLN A 66 -1.36 -15.65 13.91
CA GLN A 66 -2.13 -14.43 14.18
C GLN A 66 -1.24 -13.31 14.74
N VAL A 67 -0.39 -13.62 15.71
CA VAL A 67 0.55 -12.65 16.29
C VAL A 67 1.47 -12.07 15.20
N LEU A 68 2.08 -12.93 14.37
CA LEU A 68 2.93 -12.49 13.25
C LEU A 68 2.16 -11.60 12.26
N ARG A 69 0.89 -11.93 11.98
CA ARG A 69 0.04 -11.15 11.08
C ARG A 69 -0.20 -9.74 11.61
N TYR A 70 -0.49 -9.58 12.90
CA TYR A 70 -0.69 -8.27 13.53
C TYR A 70 0.61 -7.51 13.77
N LEU A 71 1.73 -8.19 14.04
CA LEU A 71 3.05 -7.56 14.08
C LEU A 71 3.46 -7.02 12.71
N SER A 72 3.22 -7.78 11.65
CA SER A 72 3.44 -7.34 10.27
C SER A 72 2.57 -6.12 9.93
N PHE A 73 1.32 -6.09 10.41
CA PHE A 73 0.42 -4.95 10.25
C PHE A 73 0.91 -3.69 10.99
N ALA A 74 1.31 -3.83 12.25
CA ALA A 74 1.84 -2.72 13.04
C ALA A 74 3.11 -2.16 12.38
N TRP A 75 3.98 -3.03 11.86
CA TRP A 75 5.17 -2.59 11.15
C TRP A 75 4.86 -1.95 9.80
N ALA A 76 3.87 -2.44 9.06
CA ALA A 76 3.40 -1.80 7.83
C ALA A 76 2.94 -0.35 8.07
N ILE A 77 2.27 -0.09 9.19
CA ILE A 77 1.89 1.26 9.63
C ILE A 77 3.13 2.12 9.89
N ILE A 78 4.12 1.61 10.63
CA ILE A 78 5.37 2.32 10.92
C ILE A 78 6.13 2.65 9.62
N ASN A 79 6.25 1.68 8.71
CA ASN A 79 6.86 1.89 7.40
C ASN A 79 6.13 2.99 6.63
N CYS A 80 4.79 2.96 6.55
CA CYS A 80 4.05 4.02 5.88
C CYS A 80 4.15 5.38 6.57
N LEU A 81 4.24 5.43 7.91
CA LEU A 81 4.48 6.68 8.64
C LEU A 81 5.84 7.31 8.30
N GLY A 82 6.83 6.53 7.86
CA GLY A 82 8.11 7.08 7.37
C GLY A 82 8.19 7.26 5.86
N ALA A 83 7.49 6.42 5.08
CA ALA A 83 7.68 6.35 3.64
C ALA A 83 7.39 7.68 2.92
N GLY A 84 6.46 8.50 3.39
CA GLY A 84 6.09 9.77 2.74
C GLY A 84 6.96 10.97 3.11
N SER A 85 8.21 10.75 3.52
CA SER A 85 9.21 11.79 3.82
C SER A 85 9.45 12.83 2.72
N ILE A 86 9.18 12.48 1.47
CA ILE A 86 9.17 13.41 0.35
C ILE A 86 8.18 14.57 0.54
N THR A 87 7.08 14.37 1.30
CA THR A 87 6.10 15.42 1.56
C THR A 87 6.62 16.52 2.52
N ALA A 88 7.70 16.24 3.25
CA ALA A 88 8.43 17.25 4.02
C ALA A 88 9.27 18.20 3.14
N TYR A 89 9.24 18.06 1.81
CA TYR A 89 9.95 18.94 0.86
C TYR A 89 9.69 20.42 1.09
N SER A 90 8.44 20.78 1.40
CA SER A 90 8.04 22.16 1.70
C SER A 90 8.79 22.82 2.87
N LEU A 91 9.36 22.02 3.79
CA LEU A 91 10.12 22.51 4.93
C LEU A 91 11.51 23.02 4.53
N TYR A 92 12.18 22.34 3.59
CA TYR A 92 13.58 22.61 3.24
C TYR A 92 13.78 23.14 1.82
N ALA A 93 12.77 23.08 0.94
CA ALA A 93 12.86 23.61 -0.41
C ALA A 93 13.24 25.11 -0.48
N PRO A 94 12.70 26.01 0.37
CA PRO A 94 13.13 27.42 0.38
C PRO A 94 14.62 27.59 0.75
N LEU A 95 15.15 26.69 1.60
CA LEU A 95 16.54 26.72 2.03
C LEU A 95 17.51 26.37 0.89
N PHE A 96 17.07 25.61 -0.13
CA PHE A 96 17.88 25.41 -1.34
C PHE A 96 18.11 26.73 -2.10
N GLN A 97 17.15 27.64 -2.08
CA GLN A 97 17.31 28.96 -2.72
C GLN A 97 18.22 29.85 -1.87
N HIS A 98 17.96 29.92 -0.56
CA HIS A 98 18.72 30.81 0.32
C HIS A 98 20.18 30.35 0.54
N ARG A 99 20.42 29.05 0.65
CA ARG A 99 21.73 28.48 1.03
C ARG A 99 22.53 27.90 -0.13
N LEU A 100 21.87 27.30 -1.12
CA LEU A 100 22.55 26.74 -2.30
C LEU A 100 22.43 27.65 -3.53
N HIS A 101 21.71 28.77 -3.43
CA HIS A 101 21.44 29.70 -4.53
C HIS A 101 20.82 29.01 -5.76
N TYR A 102 20.01 27.98 -5.52
CA TYR A 102 19.25 27.33 -6.58
C TYR A 102 18.15 28.26 -7.09
N THR A 103 17.96 28.28 -8.40
CA THR A 103 16.83 28.97 -9.02
C THR A 103 15.52 28.25 -8.69
N GLN A 104 14.38 28.94 -8.77
CA GLN A 104 13.06 28.31 -8.60
C GLN A 104 12.86 27.12 -9.56
N LEU A 105 13.35 27.24 -10.80
CA LEU A 105 13.33 26.16 -11.78
C LEU A 105 14.13 24.93 -11.30
N GLN A 106 15.31 25.15 -10.72
CA GLN A 106 16.15 24.09 -10.18
C GLN A 106 15.49 23.39 -8.98
N VAL A 107 14.87 24.14 -8.08
CA VAL A 107 14.11 23.58 -6.94
C VAL A 107 12.91 22.76 -7.44
N ASN A 108 12.14 23.28 -8.40
CA ASN A 108 11.02 22.52 -8.97
C ASN A 108 11.49 21.26 -9.72
N GLY A 109 12.62 21.34 -10.42
CA GLY A 109 13.22 20.18 -11.11
C GLY A 109 13.60 19.03 -10.18
N VAL A 110 14.03 19.33 -8.95
CA VAL A 110 14.28 18.31 -7.91
C VAL A 110 12.99 17.61 -7.50
N SER A 111 11.90 18.36 -7.25
CA SER A 111 10.58 17.80 -6.90
C SER A 111 10.05 16.89 -8.02
N ILE A 112 10.03 17.38 -9.26
CA ILE A 112 9.54 16.64 -10.42
C ILE A 112 10.32 15.34 -10.62
N THR A 113 11.65 15.39 -10.50
CA THR A 113 12.49 14.19 -10.60
C THR A 113 12.10 13.16 -9.55
N ALA A 114 11.90 13.60 -8.32
CA ALA A 114 11.53 12.73 -7.21
C ALA A 114 10.13 12.10 -7.42
N GLU A 115 9.17 12.89 -7.90
CA GLU A 115 7.81 12.42 -8.25
C GLU A 115 7.82 11.40 -9.39
N LEU A 116 8.59 11.64 -10.46
CA LEU A 116 8.76 10.68 -11.56
C LEU A 116 9.41 9.38 -11.08
N ALA A 117 10.47 9.49 -10.28
CA ALA A 117 11.16 8.33 -9.69
C ALA A 117 10.26 7.59 -8.69
N MET A 118 9.32 8.27 -8.05
CA MET A 118 8.34 7.66 -7.16
C MET A 118 7.30 6.85 -7.93
N TYR A 119 6.71 7.41 -9.00
CA TYR A 119 5.55 6.80 -9.66
C TYR A 119 5.87 5.87 -10.83
N LEU A 120 6.90 6.15 -11.65
CA LEU A 120 7.20 5.33 -12.83
C LEU A 120 7.60 3.87 -12.49
N PRO A 121 8.43 3.60 -11.46
CA PRO A 121 8.86 2.24 -11.13
C PRO A 121 7.85 1.45 -10.28
N VAL A 122 6.68 2.02 -9.94
CA VAL A 122 5.70 1.39 -9.04
C VAL A 122 5.26 -0.02 -9.49
N PRO A 123 4.98 -0.29 -10.79
CA PRO A 123 4.65 -1.64 -11.27
C PRO A 123 5.78 -2.65 -11.00
N LEU A 124 7.04 -2.21 -11.15
CA LEU A 124 8.20 -3.05 -10.87
C LEU A 124 8.25 -3.40 -9.38
N PHE A 125 8.12 -2.43 -8.48
CA PHE A 125 8.13 -2.71 -7.04
C PHE A 125 6.94 -3.56 -6.58
N GLY A 126 5.77 -3.37 -7.20
CA GLY A 126 4.62 -4.26 -7.04
C GLY A 126 4.93 -5.70 -7.41
N PHE A 127 5.54 -5.90 -8.58
CA PHE A 127 6.01 -7.21 -9.04
C PHE A 127 7.03 -7.84 -8.08
N LEU A 128 7.99 -7.06 -7.56
CA LEU A 128 8.93 -7.58 -6.56
C LEU A 128 8.21 -8.02 -5.27
N CYS A 129 7.22 -7.26 -4.80
CA CYS A 129 6.44 -7.61 -3.60
C CYS A 129 5.68 -8.92 -3.78
N ASP A 130 5.11 -9.15 -4.96
CA ASP A 130 4.36 -10.37 -5.22
C ASP A 130 5.27 -11.58 -5.44
N ARG A 131 6.41 -11.39 -6.11
CA ARG A 131 7.30 -12.49 -6.48
C ARG A 131 8.21 -12.91 -5.32
N PHE A 132 8.87 -11.95 -4.68
CA PHE A 132 9.90 -12.19 -3.65
C PHE A 132 9.40 -11.92 -2.22
N GLY A 133 8.14 -11.52 -2.08
CA GLY A 133 7.57 -11.09 -0.81
C GLY A 133 7.90 -9.63 -0.47
N PRO A 134 7.16 -9.00 0.46
CA PRO A 134 7.28 -7.57 0.78
C PRO A 134 8.52 -7.21 1.61
N GLY A 135 9.20 -8.19 2.23
CA GLY A 135 10.41 -7.94 3.01
C GLY A 135 11.59 -7.43 2.17
N VAL A 136 11.85 -8.07 1.01
CA VAL A 136 12.97 -7.67 0.13
C VAL A 136 12.81 -6.24 -0.39
N PRO A 137 11.64 -5.82 -0.93
CA PRO A 137 11.41 -4.44 -1.33
C PRO A 137 11.51 -3.45 -0.16
N SER A 138 11.09 -3.83 1.05
CA SER A 138 11.25 -2.99 2.24
C SER A 138 12.73 -2.69 2.56
N LEU A 139 13.60 -3.71 2.48
CA LEU A 139 15.05 -3.52 2.65
C LEU A 139 15.63 -2.66 1.54
N LEU A 140 15.26 -2.94 0.28
CA LEU A 140 15.68 -2.17 -0.88
C LEU A 140 15.31 -0.68 -0.69
N ALA A 141 14.09 -0.40 -0.24
CA ALA A 141 13.63 0.94 0.05
C ALA A 141 14.48 1.63 1.13
N GLY A 142 14.79 0.93 2.23
CA GLY A 142 15.66 1.45 3.28
C GLY A 142 17.05 1.82 2.76
N VAL A 143 17.65 0.96 1.93
CA VAL A 143 18.95 1.24 1.28
C VAL A 143 18.86 2.43 0.33
N LEU A 144 17.82 2.51 -0.50
CA LEU A 144 17.59 3.62 -1.42
C LEU A 144 17.42 4.95 -0.66
N PHE A 145 16.63 4.97 0.40
CA PHE A 145 16.47 6.16 1.25
C PHE A 145 17.78 6.54 1.94
N GLY A 146 18.50 5.58 2.51
CA GLY A 146 19.79 5.82 3.15
C GLY A 146 20.78 6.46 2.17
N LEU A 147 20.98 5.86 1.00
CA LEU A 147 21.87 6.39 -0.03
C LEU A 147 21.41 7.77 -0.53
N GLY A 148 20.12 7.93 -0.81
CA GLY A 148 19.55 9.17 -1.32
C GLY A 148 19.67 10.33 -0.34
N TYR A 149 19.20 10.17 0.89
CA TYR A 149 19.24 11.22 1.90
C TYR A 149 20.66 11.52 2.38
N ILE A 150 21.55 10.53 2.49
CA ILE A 150 22.97 10.80 2.82
C ILE A 150 23.63 11.58 1.68
N LEU A 151 23.39 11.23 0.41
CA LEU A 151 23.92 11.98 -0.71
C LEU A 151 23.36 13.41 -0.76
N ALA A 152 22.07 13.59 -0.47
CA ALA A 152 21.44 14.91 -0.35
C ALA A 152 22.07 15.72 0.79
N ALA A 153 22.31 15.11 1.95
CA ALA A 153 22.97 15.74 3.09
C ALA A 153 24.37 16.23 2.73
N LEU A 154 25.19 15.35 2.12
CA LEU A 154 26.55 15.69 1.71
C LEU A 154 26.57 16.77 0.61
N THR A 155 25.61 16.73 -0.30
CA THR A 155 25.44 17.76 -1.34
C THR A 155 25.07 19.10 -0.71
N TYR A 156 24.10 19.12 0.19
CA TYR A 156 23.67 20.34 0.87
C TYR A 156 24.80 20.94 1.73
N ALA A 157 25.54 20.11 2.46
CA ALA A 157 26.67 20.56 3.29
C ALA A 157 27.83 21.13 2.47
N SER A 158 27.96 20.77 1.19
CA SER A 158 29.02 21.29 0.31
C SER A 158 28.82 22.76 -0.10
N GLY A 159 27.63 23.33 0.13
CA GLY A 159 27.33 24.71 -0.22
C GLY A 159 26.95 24.92 -1.69
N PRO A 160 26.93 26.18 -2.18
CA PRO A 160 26.46 26.52 -3.52
C PRO A 160 27.27 25.84 -4.64
N PRO A 161 26.62 25.43 -5.75
CA PRO A 161 27.28 24.76 -6.86
C PRO A 161 28.19 25.71 -7.66
N PRO A 162 29.11 25.18 -8.49
CA PRO A 162 29.99 26.00 -9.34
C PRO A 162 29.23 26.90 -10.32
N SER A 163 28.05 26.45 -10.77
CA SER A 163 27.17 27.24 -11.63
C SER A 163 26.58 28.47 -10.95
N ALA A 164 26.56 28.52 -9.61
CA ALA A 164 26.09 29.64 -8.81
C ALA A 164 27.25 30.41 -8.14
N GLY A 165 28.50 30.15 -8.55
CA GLY A 165 29.68 30.83 -8.03
C GLY A 165 30.23 30.29 -6.70
N GLY A 166 29.84 29.08 -6.28
CA GLY A 166 30.41 28.40 -5.11
C GLY A 166 31.29 27.18 -5.47
N ASP A 167 31.96 26.61 -4.47
CA ASP A 167 32.85 25.44 -4.63
C ASP A 167 32.17 24.09 -4.29
N GLY A 168 30.85 24.11 -4.13
CA GLY A 168 30.06 22.94 -3.74
C GLY A 168 29.88 21.91 -4.86
N ARG A 169 29.07 20.88 -4.58
CA ARG A 169 28.73 19.86 -5.57
C ARG A 169 27.79 20.43 -6.64
N PRO A 170 27.87 19.94 -7.90
CA PRO A 170 27.03 20.42 -8.99
C PRO A 170 25.55 20.06 -8.78
N TYR A 171 24.63 20.87 -9.33
CA TYR A 171 23.17 20.68 -9.20
C TYR A 171 22.68 19.26 -9.49
N TRP A 172 23.26 18.56 -10.48
CA TRP A 172 22.86 17.20 -10.83
C TRP A 172 23.07 16.20 -9.67
N SER A 173 23.96 16.47 -8.71
CA SER A 173 24.12 15.58 -7.56
C SER A 173 22.90 15.59 -6.65
N MET A 174 22.19 16.72 -6.57
CA MET A 174 20.91 16.79 -5.86
C MET A 174 19.82 16.02 -6.60
N ILE A 175 19.76 16.13 -7.93
CA ILE A 175 18.87 15.31 -8.78
C ILE A 175 19.13 13.82 -8.55
N LEU A 176 20.39 13.38 -8.61
CA LEU A 176 20.74 11.98 -8.36
C LEU A 176 20.45 11.52 -6.93
N ALA A 177 20.43 12.41 -5.95
CA ALA A 177 20.04 12.08 -4.59
C ALA A 177 18.52 11.85 -4.45
N PHE A 178 17.71 12.61 -5.19
CA PHE A 178 16.24 12.53 -5.10
C PHE A 178 15.61 11.40 -5.93
N ILE A 179 16.31 10.85 -6.93
CA ILE A 179 15.86 9.64 -7.64
C ILE A 179 15.69 8.45 -6.68
N PRO A 180 16.70 8.01 -5.91
CA PRO A 180 16.53 6.90 -4.97
C PRO A 180 15.57 7.23 -3.82
N ILE A 181 15.41 8.50 -3.43
CA ILE A 181 14.38 8.90 -2.44
C ILE A 181 12.97 8.62 -3.00
N GLY A 182 12.71 9.03 -4.24
CA GLY A 182 11.45 8.73 -4.93
C GLY A 182 11.20 7.23 -5.04
N CYS A 183 12.17 6.47 -5.55
CA CYS A 183 12.09 5.02 -5.65
C CYS A 183 11.87 4.34 -4.28
N GLY A 184 12.59 4.78 -3.24
CA GLY A 184 12.44 4.28 -1.87
C GLY A 184 11.04 4.51 -1.32
N THR A 185 10.45 5.67 -1.62
CA THR A 185 9.10 6.05 -1.20
C THR A 185 8.06 5.07 -1.69
N SER A 186 8.01 4.82 -3.00
CA SER A 186 7.03 3.89 -3.56
C SER A 186 7.32 2.45 -3.19
N CYS A 187 8.60 2.05 -3.11
CA CYS A 187 9.00 0.71 -2.74
C CYS A 187 8.59 0.35 -1.30
N MET A 188 8.83 1.26 -0.34
CA MET A 188 8.42 1.08 1.07
C MET A 188 6.89 1.07 1.22
N TYR A 189 6.21 1.97 0.52
CA TYR A 189 4.75 2.05 0.50
C TYR A 189 4.12 0.76 -0.06
N LEU A 190 4.56 0.27 -1.22
CA LEU A 190 4.04 -0.97 -1.82
C LEU A 190 4.29 -2.19 -0.93
N SER A 191 5.45 -2.27 -0.28
CA SER A 191 5.78 -3.34 0.67
C SER A 191 4.75 -3.42 1.79
N ALA A 192 4.44 -2.27 2.41
CA ALA A 192 3.50 -2.18 3.52
C ALA A 192 2.05 -2.49 3.08
N VAL A 193 1.57 -1.85 2.00
CA VAL A 193 0.19 -2.03 1.54
C VAL A 193 -0.05 -3.45 1.02
N THR A 194 0.90 -4.04 0.29
CA THR A 194 0.79 -5.43 -0.18
C THR A 194 0.78 -6.42 0.98
N THR A 195 1.59 -6.18 2.02
CA THR A 195 1.56 -6.98 3.26
C THR A 195 0.16 -6.96 3.88
N CYS A 196 -0.46 -5.78 4.00
CA CYS A 196 -1.80 -5.64 4.55
C CYS A 196 -2.87 -6.29 3.66
N ALA A 197 -2.77 -6.11 2.34
CA ALA A 197 -3.69 -6.70 1.37
C ALA A 197 -3.70 -8.23 1.46
N LYS A 198 -2.53 -8.86 1.45
CA LYS A 198 -2.41 -10.33 1.49
C LYS A 198 -2.77 -10.91 2.86
N ASN A 199 -2.46 -10.21 3.96
CA ASN A 199 -2.77 -10.69 5.31
C ASN A 199 -4.23 -10.53 5.72
N PHE A 200 -4.90 -9.46 5.26
CA PHE A 200 -6.25 -9.09 5.73
C PHE A 200 -7.29 -8.99 4.62
N GLY A 201 -6.92 -9.10 3.34
CA GLY A 201 -7.81 -8.86 2.21
C GLY A 201 -8.95 -9.87 2.03
N ARG A 202 -8.83 -11.07 2.62
CA ARG A 202 -9.93 -12.04 2.74
C ARG A 202 -10.74 -11.89 4.04
N GLY A 203 -10.35 -10.98 4.93
CA GLY A 203 -10.99 -10.73 6.22
C GLY A 203 -12.16 -9.75 6.16
N LYS A 204 -12.90 -9.66 7.29
CA LYS A 204 -14.04 -8.73 7.45
C LYS A 204 -13.61 -7.26 7.45
N TYR A 205 -12.43 -6.95 7.97
CA TYR A 205 -11.92 -5.59 8.17
C TYR A 205 -10.84 -5.21 7.13
N LYS A 206 -11.02 -5.66 5.88
CA LYS A 206 -10.01 -5.50 4.83
C LYS A 206 -9.83 -4.05 4.40
N GLY A 207 -10.93 -3.30 4.30
CA GLY A 207 -10.95 -1.90 3.90
C GLY A 207 -10.16 -1.04 4.88
N LEU A 208 -10.37 -1.20 6.18
CA LEU A 208 -9.59 -0.52 7.21
C LEU A 208 -8.12 -0.97 7.21
N ALA A 209 -7.85 -2.28 7.06
CA ALA A 209 -6.48 -2.80 7.03
C ALA A 209 -5.67 -2.26 5.84
N LEU A 210 -6.30 -2.03 4.69
CA LEU A 210 -5.68 -1.38 3.53
C LEU A 210 -5.60 0.15 3.69
N ALA A 211 -6.66 0.79 4.19
CA ALA A 211 -6.73 2.24 4.28
C ALA A 211 -5.82 2.85 5.35
N LEU A 212 -5.60 2.15 6.48
CA LEU A 212 -4.84 2.71 7.60
C LEU A 212 -3.36 2.97 7.26
N PRO A 213 -2.60 2.05 6.65
CA PRO A 213 -1.24 2.36 6.15
C PRO A 213 -1.22 3.51 5.15
N ILE A 214 -2.21 3.61 4.26
CA ILE A 214 -2.29 4.69 3.26
C ILE A 214 -2.61 6.05 3.94
N ALA A 215 -3.41 6.04 5.02
CA ALA A 215 -3.65 7.22 5.84
C ALA A 215 -2.36 7.66 6.55
N CYS A 216 -1.63 6.73 7.15
CA CYS A 216 -0.33 6.97 7.76
C CYS A 216 0.71 7.53 6.79
N PHE A 217 0.73 7.05 5.55
CA PHE A 217 1.55 7.63 4.49
C PHE A 217 1.23 9.11 4.26
N GLY A 218 -0.06 9.50 4.27
CA GLY A 218 -0.46 10.91 4.14
C GLY A 218 -0.10 11.80 5.33
N LEU A 219 0.08 11.23 6.53
CA LEU A 219 0.47 11.97 7.73
C LEU A 219 1.99 12.09 7.92
N SER A 220 2.77 11.27 7.21
CA SER A 220 4.23 11.13 7.39
C SER A 220 4.98 12.47 7.39
N GLY A 221 4.89 13.25 6.32
CA GLY A 221 5.62 14.51 6.23
C GLY A 221 5.21 15.55 7.26
N MET A 222 3.99 15.47 7.81
CA MET A 222 3.58 16.39 8.87
C MET A 222 4.40 16.15 10.14
N TRP A 223 4.44 14.91 10.66
CA TRP A 223 5.18 14.64 11.89
C TRP A 223 6.69 14.72 11.68
N GLU A 224 7.19 14.30 10.53
CA GLU A 224 8.61 14.42 10.18
C GLU A 224 9.04 15.89 10.11
N SER A 225 8.19 16.76 9.54
CA SER A 225 8.45 18.20 9.51
C SER A 225 8.42 18.81 10.91
N GLN A 226 7.63 18.27 11.84
CA GLN A 226 7.69 18.69 13.24
C GLN A 226 9.01 18.28 13.90
N VAL A 227 9.53 17.08 13.61
CA VAL A 227 10.86 16.68 14.10
C VAL A 227 11.94 17.61 13.54
N GLY A 228 11.92 17.88 12.23
CA GLY A 228 12.85 18.82 11.59
C GLY A 228 12.80 20.21 12.23
N SER A 229 11.60 20.79 12.32
CA SER A 229 11.43 22.15 12.85
C SER A 229 11.62 22.29 14.35
N GLN A 230 11.27 21.30 15.17
CA GLN A 230 11.31 21.42 16.63
C GLN A 230 12.57 20.84 17.25
N LEU A 231 13.17 19.81 16.67
CA LEU A 231 14.32 19.12 17.23
C LEU A 231 15.63 19.42 16.47
N LEU A 232 15.55 19.57 15.15
CA LEU A 232 16.72 19.68 14.26
C LEU A 232 16.81 21.08 13.64
N TYR A 233 16.84 22.10 14.49
CA TYR A 233 16.99 23.50 14.08
C TYR A 233 18.38 24.06 14.39
N GLU A 234 18.81 25.06 13.62
CA GLU A 234 20.01 25.83 13.88
C GLU A 234 19.75 26.80 15.05
N ARG A 235 20.66 26.84 16.03
CA ARG A 235 20.57 27.82 17.13
C ARG A 235 21.20 29.12 16.69
N LEU A 236 20.43 30.21 16.74
CA LEU A 236 20.99 31.53 16.48
C LEU A 236 22.03 31.87 17.57
N PRO A 237 23.00 32.74 17.27
CA PRO A 237 23.99 33.21 18.25
C PRO A 237 23.39 33.79 19.53
N GLY A 238 22.15 34.30 19.48
CA GLY A 238 21.39 34.80 20.63
C GLY A 238 20.55 33.76 21.39
N GLY A 239 20.72 32.45 21.13
CA GLY A 239 19.95 31.38 21.79
C GLY A 239 18.52 31.18 21.28
N GLY A 240 18.08 32.01 20.33
CA GLY A 240 16.78 31.87 19.65
C GLY A 240 16.74 30.68 18.68
N LYS A 241 15.52 30.22 18.40
CA LYS A 241 15.25 29.14 17.45
C LYS A 241 15.41 29.65 16.02
N GLY A 242 16.28 29.01 15.24
CA GLY A 242 16.50 29.31 13.83
C GLY A 242 15.77 28.39 12.88
N GLU A 243 16.21 28.44 11.62
CA GLU A 243 15.72 27.57 10.55
C GLU A 243 16.14 26.11 10.77
N VAL A 244 15.58 25.20 9.97
CA VAL A 244 15.90 23.77 10.06
C VAL A 244 17.34 23.52 9.60
N ASP A 245 18.08 22.74 10.39
CA ASP A 245 19.37 22.19 10.00
C ASP A 245 19.12 21.04 9.00
N VAL A 246 19.08 21.39 7.71
CA VAL A 246 18.76 20.47 6.61
C VAL A 246 19.74 19.30 6.57
N TYR A 247 21.01 19.53 6.88
CA TYR A 247 22.02 18.47 6.90
C TYR A 247 21.66 17.42 7.95
N ARG A 248 21.40 17.83 9.19
CA ARG A 248 20.99 16.90 10.26
C ARG A 248 19.63 16.29 10.01
N PHE A 249 18.71 17.04 9.40
CA PHE A 249 17.39 16.53 9.03
C PHE A 249 17.49 15.41 7.98
N PHE A 250 18.30 15.58 6.93
CA PHE A 250 18.54 14.52 5.95
C PHE A 250 19.25 13.31 6.54
N LEU A 251 20.23 13.51 7.43
CA LEU A 251 20.83 12.38 8.15
C LEU A 251 19.82 11.63 9.02
N PHE A 252 18.92 12.35 9.71
CA PHE A 252 17.83 11.75 10.47
C PHE A 252 16.93 10.90 9.56
N LEU A 253 16.44 11.46 8.45
CA LEU A 253 15.58 10.73 7.51
C LEU A 253 16.29 9.50 6.92
N GLY A 254 17.54 9.65 6.48
CA GLY A 254 18.32 8.55 5.92
C GLY A 254 18.52 7.40 6.91
N CYS A 255 18.92 7.69 8.15
CA CYS A 255 19.11 6.68 9.19
C CYS A 255 17.79 6.04 9.64
N PHE A 256 16.75 6.86 9.85
CA PHE A 256 15.44 6.40 10.28
C PHE A 256 14.81 5.46 9.24
N LEU A 257 14.82 5.84 7.96
CA LEU A 257 14.21 5.06 6.90
C LEU A 257 15.02 3.81 6.53
N LEU A 258 16.35 3.88 6.62
CA LEU A 258 17.20 2.70 6.50
C LEU A 258 16.88 1.68 7.60
N ALA A 259 16.78 2.12 8.86
CA ALA A 259 16.40 1.26 9.97
C ALA A 259 14.97 0.70 9.81
N ALA A 260 14.03 1.54 9.37
CA ALA A 260 12.65 1.14 9.12
C ALA A 260 12.56 0.03 8.06
N GLY A 261 13.25 0.22 6.93
CA GLY A 261 13.34 -0.78 5.85
C GLY A 261 14.06 -2.06 6.28
N ALA A 262 15.15 -1.95 7.03
CA ALA A 262 15.91 -3.10 7.51
C ALA A 262 15.11 -3.98 8.49
N VAL A 263 14.39 -3.38 9.44
CA VAL A 263 13.48 -4.14 10.31
C VAL A 263 12.29 -4.67 9.50
N GLY A 264 11.81 -3.90 8.53
CA GLY A 264 10.74 -4.30 7.62
C GLY A 264 11.05 -5.54 6.80
N PHE A 265 12.32 -5.81 6.48
CA PHE A 265 12.75 -7.07 5.86
C PHE A 265 12.29 -8.30 6.65
N PHE A 266 12.40 -8.24 7.97
CA PHE A 266 12.06 -9.35 8.85
C PHE A 266 10.60 -9.29 9.31
N ALA A 267 10.09 -8.08 9.52
CA ALA A 267 8.77 -7.83 10.12
C ALA A 267 7.61 -7.89 9.11
N LEU A 268 7.81 -7.50 7.84
CA LEU A 268 6.77 -7.57 6.82
C LEU A 268 6.71 -8.98 6.23
N ARG A 269 5.89 -9.84 6.84
CA ARG A 269 5.66 -11.21 6.35
C ARG A 269 4.22 -11.43 5.93
N ILE A 270 4.05 -12.18 4.85
CA ILE A 270 2.75 -12.70 4.43
C ILE A 270 2.52 -14.00 5.18
N VAL A 271 1.46 -14.06 5.98
CA VAL A 271 1.14 -15.22 6.81
C VAL A 271 0.13 -16.12 6.11
N GLY A 272 0.58 -17.31 5.71
CA GLY A 272 -0.23 -18.29 4.99
C GLY A 272 -0.30 -18.03 3.49
N GLU A 273 0.82 -17.60 2.88
CA GLU A 273 0.86 -17.36 1.42
C GLU A 273 0.61 -18.66 0.64
N GLU A 274 1.14 -19.79 1.10
CA GLU A 274 0.95 -21.10 0.45
C GLU A 274 -0.52 -21.48 0.35
N GLU A 275 -1.24 -21.44 1.49
CA GLU A 275 -2.70 -21.67 1.55
C GLU A 275 -3.46 -20.67 0.65
N LEU A 276 -2.97 -19.43 0.56
CA LEU A 276 -3.58 -18.40 -0.27
C LEU A 276 -3.44 -18.69 -1.78
N ILE A 277 -2.26 -19.18 -2.20
CA ILE A 277 -1.95 -19.55 -3.58
C ILE A 277 -2.66 -20.84 -3.97
N ASP A 278 -2.66 -21.87 -3.12
CA ASP A 278 -3.32 -23.15 -3.40
C ASP A 278 -4.83 -22.97 -3.58
N GLU A 279 -5.49 -22.24 -2.68
CA GLU A 279 -6.93 -21.92 -2.81
C GLU A 279 -7.24 -21.17 -4.13
N ALA A 280 -6.34 -20.30 -4.57
CA ALA A 280 -6.52 -19.54 -5.81
C ALA A 280 -6.31 -20.40 -7.05
N VAL A 281 -5.31 -21.29 -7.04
CA VAL A 281 -5.11 -22.27 -8.13
C VAL A 281 -6.34 -23.18 -8.24
N GLU A 282 -6.80 -23.76 -7.14
CA GLU A 282 -8.02 -24.59 -7.08
C GLU A 282 -9.26 -23.88 -7.67
N GLU A 283 -9.42 -22.58 -7.39
CA GLU A 283 -10.51 -21.78 -7.94
C GLU A 283 -10.37 -21.58 -9.45
N LEU A 284 -9.15 -21.41 -9.96
CA LEU A 284 -8.88 -21.33 -11.40
C LEU A 284 -9.18 -22.65 -12.11
N GLU A 285 -8.86 -23.79 -11.47
CA GLU A 285 -9.19 -25.12 -12.01
C GLU A 285 -10.70 -25.31 -12.15
N ALA A 286 -11.42 -25.00 -11.09
CA ALA A 286 -12.87 -25.15 -11.03
C ALA A 286 -13.63 -24.22 -11.99
N SER A 287 -12.97 -23.19 -12.55
CA SER A 287 -13.59 -22.27 -13.52
C SER A 287 -13.64 -22.81 -14.95
N GLY A 288 -13.08 -24.01 -15.22
CA GLY A 288 -13.07 -24.63 -16.55
C GLY A 288 -12.06 -24.04 -17.53
N LEU A 289 -11.23 -23.09 -17.07
CA LEU A 289 -10.17 -22.45 -17.88
C LEU A 289 -8.88 -23.29 -17.95
N LEU A 290 -8.86 -24.50 -17.37
CA LEU A 290 -7.68 -25.35 -17.25
C LEU A 290 -7.58 -26.53 -18.23
N GLU A 291 -8.61 -26.82 -19.04
CA GLU A 291 -8.55 -27.98 -19.94
C GLU A 291 -7.39 -27.92 -20.96
N ASP A 292 -6.78 -26.75 -21.19
CA ASP A 292 -5.71 -26.54 -22.20
C ASP A 292 -4.32 -26.15 -21.65
N SER A 293 -4.11 -26.07 -20.33
CA SER A 293 -2.81 -25.59 -19.81
C SER A 293 -1.76 -26.70 -19.71
N ALA A 294 -0.60 -26.50 -20.37
CA ALA A 294 0.56 -27.41 -20.36
C ALA A 294 1.17 -27.70 -18.97
N PHE A 295 0.65 -27.09 -17.91
CA PHE A 295 1.09 -27.24 -16.52
C PHE A 295 0.68 -28.59 -15.88
N PHE A 296 -0.50 -29.12 -16.26
CA PHE A 296 -1.04 -30.38 -15.74
C PHE A 296 -0.85 -31.57 -16.69
N GLN A 297 -0.31 -31.35 -17.89
CA GLN A 297 0.24 -32.47 -18.66
C GLN A 297 1.45 -32.98 -17.87
N PRO A 298 1.42 -34.23 -17.36
CA PRO A 298 2.61 -34.82 -16.81
C PRO A 298 3.63 -34.81 -17.95
N SER A 299 4.70 -34.04 -17.79
CA SER A 299 5.87 -34.17 -18.65
C SER A 299 6.37 -35.58 -18.38
N ASN A 300 5.95 -36.52 -19.22
CA ASN A 300 6.22 -37.95 -19.12
C ASN A 300 7.68 -38.26 -19.49
N ARG A 301 8.62 -37.51 -18.91
CA ARG A 301 10.02 -37.44 -19.31
C ARG A 301 11.04 -37.76 -18.21
N ASP A 302 10.61 -38.21 -17.03
CA ASP A 302 11.54 -38.65 -15.97
C ASP A 302 11.23 -40.06 -15.39
N VAL A 303 10.28 -40.82 -15.96
CA VAL A 303 9.98 -42.19 -15.49
C VAL A 303 10.88 -43.25 -16.17
N THR A 304 11.68 -42.91 -17.18
CA THR A 304 12.45 -43.89 -17.98
C THR A 304 13.98 -43.86 -17.80
N SER A 305 14.56 -43.20 -16.79
CA SER A 305 16.03 -43.27 -16.55
C SER A 305 16.48 -43.97 -15.28
N ARG A 306 15.60 -44.65 -14.54
CA ARG A 306 15.96 -45.25 -13.23
C ARG A 306 16.23 -46.75 -13.21
N HIS A 307 16.43 -47.42 -14.35
CA HIS A 307 16.74 -48.86 -14.38
C HIS A 307 17.88 -49.18 -15.34
N THR A 308 19.13 -48.97 -14.92
CA THR A 308 20.29 -49.75 -15.40
C THR A 308 21.47 -49.66 -14.41
N GLY A 309 21.91 -50.83 -13.90
CA GLY A 309 23.15 -51.07 -13.14
C GLY A 309 22.91 -51.24 -11.63
N VAL A 310 22.62 -52.43 -11.08
CA VAL A 310 23.43 -53.66 -10.92
C VAL A 310 24.75 -53.42 -10.16
N ASP A 311 24.78 -54.05 -8.97
CA ASP A 311 25.88 -54.48 -8.09
C ASP A 311 26.74 -53.46 -7.32
N GLN A 312 26.57 -53.47 -5.99
CA GLN A 312 27.57 -54.09 -5.12
C GLN A 312 27.01 -54.40 -3.71
N LEU A 313 26.98 -55.69 -3.38
CA LEU A 313 26.96 -56.20 -2.00
C LEU A 313 28.18 -55.66 -1.24
N ALA A 314 27.96 -55.14 -0.02
CA ALA A 314 29.00 -55.08 1.00
C ALA A 314 28.40 -55.33 2.39
N TYR A 315 28.93 -56.37 3.04
CA TYR A 315 28.53 -56.95 4.32
C TYR A 315 29.43 -56.39 5.44
N GLY A 316 28.81 -55.83 6.50
CA GLY A 316 29.29 -55.77 7.90
C GLY A 316 30.60 -55.03 8.28
N THR A 317 30.51 -54.11 9.25
CA THR A 317 31.39 -54.05 10.45
C THR A 317 30.77 -53.20 11.58
N LEU A 318 31.00 -53.62 12.82
CA LEU A 318 30.49 -53.12 14.11
C LEU A 318 30.95 -51.68 14.49
N PRO A 319 30.28 -51.04 15.47
CA PRO A 319 30.39 -49.60 15.71
C PRO A 319 31.65 -49.25 16.50
N THR A 320 32.40 -48.25 16.03
CA THR A 320 33.36 -47.51 16.85
C THR A 320 32.73 -46.17 17.21
N GLY A 321 32.64 -45.95 18.52
CA GLY A 321 32.11 -44.73 19.10
C GLY A 321 32.95 -43.53 18.70
N ASP A 322 32.35 -42.69 17.87
CA ASP A 322 32.39 -41.24 17.90
C ASP A 322 31.11 -40.82 17.19
N ARG A 323 30.36 -39.85 17.73
CA ARG A 323 29.05 -39.41 17.21
C ARG A 323 29.20 -38.69 15.86
N ARG A 324 29.61 -39.41 14.83
CA ARG A 324 29.45 -39.10 13.41
C ARG A 324 28.12 -39.73 13.01
N LEU A 325 27.24 -38.93 12.41
CA LEU A 325 25.97 -39.42 11.84
C LEU A 325 26.25 -40.71 11.06
N SER A 326 25.46 -41.76 11.31
CA SER A 326 25.56 -43.01 10.55
C SER A 326 25.31 -42.75 9.06
N ALA A 327 25.88 -43.58 8.18
CA ALA A 327 25.71 -43.41 6.73
C ALA A 327 24.21 -43.40 6.31
N GLU A 328 23.38 -44.15 7.04
CA GLU A 328 21.92 -44.19 6.86
C GLU A 328 21.24 -42.87 7.26
N GLU A 329 21.60 -42.28 8.42
CA GLU A 329 21.06 -40.99 8.85
C GLU A 329 21.46 -39.85 7.91
N VAL A 330 22.67 -39.91 7.32
CA VAL A 330 23.12 -38.93 6.32
C VAL A 330 22.33 -39.05 5.01
N ASP A 331 22.07 -40.27 4.55
CA ASP A 331 21.28 -40.51 3.34
C ASP A 331 19.82 -40.09 3.54
N GLU A 332 19.23 -40.37 4.70
CA GLU A 332 17.88 -39.93 5.07
C GLU A 332 17.76 -38.39 5.12
N LEU A 333 18.76 -37.70 5.68
CA LEU A 333 18.83 -36.24 5.69
C LEU A 333 18.95 -35.66 4.27
N HIS A 334 19.77 -36.27 3.41
CA HIS A 334 19.89 -35.88 2.01
C HIS A 334 18.59 -36.08 1.24
N GLN A 335 17.90 -37.20 1.46
CA GLN A 335 16.62 -37.48 0.83
C GLN A 335 15.55 -36.48 1.29
N LYS A 336 15.42 -36.23 2.59
CA LYS A 336 14.51 -35.19 3.14
C LYS A 336 14.83 -33.79 2.60
N ALA A 337 16.11 -33.44 2.48
CA ALA A 337 16.52 -32.16 1.92
C ALA A 337 16.19 -32.05 0.41
N ALA A 338 16.35 -33.13 -0.36
CA ALA A 338 16.01 -33.18 -1.77
C ALA A 338 14.49 -33.10 -1.99
N GLU A 339 13.70 -33.84 -1.22
CA GLU A 339 12.23 -33.79 -1.23
C GLU A 339 11.72 -32.39 -0.87
N HIS A 340 12.27 -31.78 0.18
CA HIS A 340 11.92 -30.42 0.58
C HIS A 340 12.28 -29.39 -0.51
N ARG A 341 13.44 -29.51 -1.16
CA ARG A 341 13.81 -28.65 -2.29
C ARG A 341 12.87 -28.82 -3.48
N ALA A 342 12.50 -30.06 -3.81
CA ALA A 342 11.56 -30.34 -4.89
C ALA A 342 10.18 -29.74 -4.61
N TYR A 343 9.70 -29.86 -3.36
CA TYR A 343 8.45 -29.25 -2.91
C TYR A 343 8.46 -27.72 -3.03
N LEU A 344 9.52 -27.05 -2.55
CA LEU A 344 9.65 -25.59 -2.69
C LEU A 344 9.69 -25.14 -4.16
N ALA A 345 10.42 -25.87 -5.01
CA ALA A 345 10.48 -25.57 -6.43
C ALA A 345 9.11 -25.73 -7.13
N GLU A 346 8.32 -26.72 -6.71
CA GLU A 346 6.95 -26.89 -7.19
C GLU A 346 6.05 -25.72 -6.76
N GLN A 347 6.13 -25.29 -5.50
CA GLN A 347 5.40 -24.12 -4.99
C GLN A 347 5.79 -22.83 -5.73
N ASP A 348 7.07 -22.59 -5.95
CA ASP A 348 7.56 -21.41 -6.68
C ASP A 348 7.07 -21.39 -8.13
N ARG A 349 6.98 -22.57 -8.76
CA ARG A 349 6.45 -22.75 -10.11
C ARG A 349 4.94 -22.52 -10.15
N LYS A 350 4.17 -23.06 -9.19
CA LYS A 350 2.72 -22.81 -9.03
C LYS A 350 2.45 -21.31 -8.85
N LYS A 351 3.16 -20.68 -7.93
CA LYS A 351 3.11 -19.24 -7.67
C LYS A 351 3.42 -18.44 -8.94
N ALA A 352 4.47 -18.81 -9.69
CA ALA A 352 4.85 -18.11 -10.92
C ALA A 352 3.73 -18.13 -11.96
N TRP A 353 3.19 -19.32 -12.19
CA TRP A 353 2.14 -19.54 -13.15
C TRP A 353 0.88 -18.76 -12.78
N LEU A 354 0.44 -18.86 -11.52
CA LEU A 354 -0.74 -18.17 -11.01
C LEU A 354 -0.61 -16.64 -11.19
N LEU A 355 0.50 -16.05 -10.73
CA LEU A 355 0.70 -14.61 -10.79
C LEU A 355 0.77 -14.10 -12.24
N ASN A 356 1.38 -14.86 -13.15
CA ASN A 356 1.44 -14.51 -14.58
C ASN A 356 0.04 -14.54 -15.23
N GLU A 357 -0.75 -15.56 -14.90
CA GLU A 357 -2.12 -15.70 -15.43
C GLU A 357 -3.06 -14.63 -14.84
N GLU A 358 -2.96 -14.34 -13.54
CA GLU A 358 -3.69 -13.23 -12.91
C GLU A 358 -3.31 -11.88 -13.51
N THR A 359 -2.02 -11.63 -13.79
CA THR A 359 -1.56 -10.41 -14.49
C THR A 359 -2.19 -10.32 -15.88
N ARG A 360 -2.22 -11.42 -16.63
CA ARG A 360 -2.83 -11.47 -17.96
C ARG A 360 -4.33 -11.17 -17.90
N ARG A 361 -5.05 -11.76 -16.94
CA ARG A 361 -6.48 -11.52 -16.72
C ARG A 361 -6.76 -10.08 -16.33
N PHE A 362 -5.94 -9.52 -15.45
CA PHE A 362 -6.02 -8.13 -15.03
C PHE A 362 -5.87 -7.18 -16.24
N LEU A 363 -4.85 -7.39 -17.07
CA LEU A 363 -4.59 -6.55 -18.24
C LEU A 363 -5.61 -6.71 -19.37
N THR A 364 -6.22 -7.89 -19.51
CA THR A 364 -7.24 -8.17 -20.53
C THR A 364 -8.65 -7.75 -20.10
N ASP A 365 -8.88 -7.49 -18.82
CA ASP A 365 -10.17 -7.03 -18.30
C ASP A 365 -10.42 -5.57 -18.66
N LYS A 366 -11.42 -5.32 -19.52
CA LYS A 366 -11.81 -3.96 -19.92
C LYS A 366 -12.23 -3.08 -18.73
N THR A 367 -12.81 -3.67 -17.68
CA THR A 367 -13.25 -2.92 -16.49
C THR A 367 -12.09 -2.36 -15.68
N MET A 368 -10.90 -2.96 -15.78
CA MET A 368 -9.67 -2.46 -15.18
C MET A 368 -9.27 -1.12 -15.79
N TRP A 369 -9.29 -1.03 -17.12
CA TRP A 369 -8.93 0.21 -17.83
C TRP A 369 -9.94 1.34 -17.59
N TRP A 370 -11.23 1.03 -17.42
CA TRP A 370 -12.21 2.03 -17.00
C TRP A 370 -11.98 2.52 -15.57
N LEU A 371 -11.61 1.63 -14.64
CA LEU A 371 -11.22 2.00 -13.29
C LEU A 371 -9.98 2.90 -13.30
N ALA A 372 -8.93 2.49 -14.01
CA ALA A 372 -7.67 3.22 -14.12
C ALA A 372 -7.85 4.59 -14.81
N ALA A 373 -8.66 4.66 -15.88
CA ALA A 373 -8.97 5.92 -16.55
C ALA A 373 -9.75 6.87 -15.63
N GLY A 374 -10.74 6.38 -14.87
CA GLY A 374 -11.39 7.22 -13.87
C GLY A 374 -10.44 7.67 -12.75
N PHE A 375 -9.55 6.78 -12.30
CA PHE A 375 -8.54 7.12 -11.30
C PHE A 375 -7.58 8.21 -11.81
N PHE A 376 -7.11 8.11 -13.04
CA PHE A 376 -6.34 9.16 -13.74
C PHE A 376 -7.10 10.50 -13.78
N LEU A 377 -8.36 10.48 -14.20
CA LEU A 377 -9.19 11.67 -14.40
C LEU A 377 -9.58 12.39 -13.10
N VAL A 378 -9.47 11.72 -11.94
CA VAL A 378 -9.71 12.33 -10.61
C VAL A 378 -8.42 12.68 -9.89
N THR A 379 -7.45 11.77 -9.86
CA THR A 379 -6.18 12.01 -9.15
C THR A 379 -5.31 13.04 -9.85
N GLY A 380 -5.30 13.08 -11.18
CA GLY A 380 -4.56 14.07 -11.95
C GLY A 380 -4.91 15.52 -11.57
N PRO A 381 -6.19 15.93 -11.59
CA PRO A 381 -6.61 17.23 -11.07
C PRO A 381 -6.24 17.49 -9.61
N GLY A 382 -6.28 16.47 -8.76
CA GLY A 382 -5.92 16.58 -7.35
C GLY A 382 -4.43 16.86 -7.15
N GLU A 383 -3.58 16.11 -7.83
CA GLU A 383 -2.12 16.33 -7.84
C GLU A 383 -1.77 17.70 -8.41
N ALA A 384 -2.39 18.08 -9.53
CA ALA A 384 -2.15 19.39 -10.14
C ALA A 384 -2.56 20.55 -9.21
N PHE A 385 -3.64 20.40 -8.43
CA PHE A 385 -3.99 21.37 -7.40
C PHE A 385 -2.93 21.45 -6.30
N ILE A 386 -2.45 20.30 -5.79
CA ILE A 386 -1.42 20.25 -4.74
C ILE A 386 -0.11 20.88 -5.22
N ASN A 387 0.33 20.55 -6.44
CA ASN A 387 1.59 21.02 -7.01
C ASN A 387 1.57 22.52 -7.36
N ASN A 388 0.40 23.09 -7.68
CA ASN A 388 0.25 24.50 -8.05
C ASN A 388 -0.40 25.36 -6.96
N LEU A 389 -0.50 24.84 -5.73
CA LEU A 389 -1.21 25.51 -4.64
C LEU A 389 -0.68 26.92 -4.35
N GLY A 390 0.65 27.09 -4.40
CA GLY A 390 1.30 28.39 -4.17
C GLY A 390 0.92 29.44 -5.21
N THR A 391 0.94 29.08 -6.49
CA THR A 391 0.58 30.01 -7.58
C THR A 391 -0.92 30.29 -7.60
N ILE A 392 -1.77 29.31 -7.27
CA ILE A 392 -3.22 29.50 -7.13
C ILE A 392 -3.51 30.54 -6.04
N ILE A 393 -2.94 30.39 -4.85
CA ILE A 393 -3.13 31.35 -3.74
C ILE A 393 -2.68 32.75 -4.16
N GLY A 394 -1.55 32.86 -4.87
CA GLY A 394 -1.06 34.13 -5.41
C GLY A 394 -2.04 34.84 -6.34
N THR A 395 -2.89 34.10 -7.06
CA THR A 395 -3.89 34.70 -7.97
C THR A 395 -5.12 35.27 -7.28
N LEU A 396 -5.38 34.87 -6.02
CA LEU A 396 -6.60 35.23 -5.27
C LEU A 396 -6.53 36.64 -4.67
N TYR A 397 -5.33 37.16 -4.43
CA TYR A 397 -5.13 38.44 -3.75
C TYR A 397 -4.56 39.49 -4.73
N PRO A 398 -4.99 40.76 -4.64
CA PRO A 398 -4.49 41.82 -5.51
C PRO A 398 -2.98 42.02 -5.30
N PRO A 399 -2.22 42.31 -6.37
CA PRO A 399 -0.81 42.63 -6.24
C PRO A 399 -0.63 43.86 -5.34
N PRO A 400 0.38 43.89 -4.45
CA PRO A 400 0.55 44.98 -3.50
C PRO A 400 0.81 46.32 -4.21
N THR A 401 -0.20 47.19 -4.22
CA THR A 401 -0.10 48.56 -4.70
C THR A 401 0.32 49.47 -3.56
N SER A 402 1.62 49.78 -3.48
CA SER A 402 2.26 50.76 -2.57
C SER A 402 2.46 50.34 -1.09
N LEU A 403 3.58 50.82 -0.52
CA LEU A 403 4.19 50.49 0.78
C LEU A 403 3.40 50.96 2.03
N SER A 404 2.10 51.25 1.92
CA SER A 404 1.39 51.97 2.99
C SER A 404 -0.09 51.60 3.15
N ASP A 405 -0.47 50.33 3.01
CA ASP A 405 -1.79 49.87 3.43
C ASP A 405 -1.69 48.91 4.62
N ASP A 406 -1.95 49.46 5.81
CA ASP A 406 -2.10 48.77 7.10
C ASP A 406 -3.36 47.86 7.15
N HIS A 407 -4.04 47.69 6.01
CA HIS A 407 -5.26 46.90 5.81
C HIS A 407 -5.09 45.80 4.74
N GLN A 408 -3.88 45.25 4.57
CA GLN A 408 -3.75 44.03 3.76
C GLN A 408 -4.47 42.86 4.45
N PRO A 409 -5.44 42.20 3.79
CA PRO A 409 -6.08 41.02 4.35
C PRO A 409 -5.00 39.96 4.58
N LYS A 410 -5.01 39.35 5.77
CA LYS A 410 -4.03 38.33 6.19
C LYS A 410 -4.02 37.19 5.17
N MET A 411 -3.03 37.19 4.28
CA MET A 411 -2.91 36.19 3.22
C MET A 411 -2.77 34.80 3.83
N THR A 412 -3.55 33.85 3.33
CA THR A 412 -3.35 32.44 3.69
C THR A 412 -2.08 31.92 3.02
N THR A 413 -1.42 30.93 3.64
CA THR A 413 -0.15 30.39 3.12
C THR A 413 -0.34 29.03 2.50
N ALA A 414 0.47 28.70 1.48
CA ALA A 414 0.45 27.37 0.86
C ALA A 414 0.66 26.26 1.89
N ALA A 415 1.55 26.45 2.87
CA ALA A 415 1.82 25.49 3.94
C ALA A 415 0.57 25.16 4.79
N THR A 416 -0.26 26.16 5.08
CA THR A 416 -1.54 25.94 5.79
C THR A 416 -2.46 25.04 4.98
N HIS A 417 -2.58 25.29 3.68
CA HIS A 417 -3.47 24.52 2.80
C HIS A 417 -2.95 23.12 2.50
N VAL A 418 -1.63 22.91 2.37
CA VAL A 418 -1.01 21.56 2.33
C VAL A 418 -1.38 20.76 3.57
N SER A 419 -1.32 21.39 4.76
CA SER A 419 -1.69 20.73 6.02
C SER A 419 -3.19 20.37 6.08
N ILE A 420 -4.06 21.26 5.59
CA ILE A 420 -5.51 20.99 5.50
C ILE A 420 -5.80 19.81 4.57
N VAL A 421 -5.18 19.78 3.40
CA VAL A 421 -5.28 18.66 2.44
C VAL A 421 -4.84 17.35 3.09
N ALA A 422 -3.71 17.34 3.80
CA ALA A 422 -3.19 16.13 4.46
C ALA A 422 -4.12 15.60 5.57
N ILE A 423 -4.64 16.49 6.43
CA ILE A 423 -5.55 16.13 7.52
C ILE A 423 -6.88 15.59 6.96
N THR A 424 -7.49 16.32 6.03
CA THR A 424 -8.78 15.95 5.45
C THR A 424 -8.69 14.66 4.62
N SER A 425 -7.60 14.48 3.87
CA SER A 425 -7.28 13.22 3.19
C SER A 425 -7.16 12.05 4.17
N THR A 426 -6.45 12.23 5.28
CA THR A 426 -6.29 11.20 6.31
C THR A 426 -7.64 10.78 6.91
N ILE A 427 -8.48 11.75 7.28
CA ILE A 427 -9.82 11.50 7.81
C ILE A 427 -10.66 10.74 6.78
N ALA A 428 -10.64 11.17 5.51
CA ALA A 428 -11.38 10.52 4.44
C ALA A 428 -10.93 9.08 4.21
N ARG A 429 -9.62 8.79 4.27
CA ARG A 429 -9.06 7.42 4.14
C ARG A 429 -9.58 6.49 5.24
N ILE A 430 -9.48 6.91 6.51
CA ILE A 430 -9.95 6.11 7.65
C ILE A 430 -11.47 5.91 7.59
N LEU A 431 -12.21 6.99 7.28
CA LEU A 431 -13.67 6.95 7.18
C LEU A 431 -14.12 6.01 6.07
N THR A 432 -13.59 6.15 4.87
CA THR A 432 -13.96 5.30 3.72
C THR A 432 -13.55 3.84 3.92
N GLY A 433 -12.36 3.57 4.47
CA GLY A 433 -11.95 2.20 4.82
C GLY A 433 -12.88 1.54 5.82
N THR A 434 -13.26 2.27 6.88
CA THR A 434 -14.16 1.75 7.93
C THR A 434 -15.61 1.58 7.43
N LEU A 435 -16.15 2.59 6.74
CA LEU A 435 -17.53 2.54 6.25
C LEU A 435 -17.72 1.44 5.21
N THR A 436 -16.74 1.21 4.34
CA THR A 436 -16.83 0.13 3.35
C THR A 436 -16.71 -1.26 3.95
N ASP A 437 -16.04 -1.45 5.09
CA ASP A 437 -16.06 -2.74 5.80
C ASP A 437 -17.40 -3.02 6.46
N ILE A 438 -18.14 -1.99 6.86
CA ILE A 438 -19.44 -2.14 7.53
C ILE A 438 -20.58 -2.29 6.51
N LEU A 439 -20.55 -1.46 5.45
CA LEU A 439 -21.68 -1.27 4.54
C LEU A 439 -21.52 -1.99 3.21
N ALA A 440 -20.30 -2.29 2.76
CA ALA A 440 -20.14 -2.94 1.46
C ALA A 440 -20.51 -4.43 1.53
N PRO A 441 -21.09 -4.97 0.46
CA PRO A 441 -21.45 -6.38 0.42
C PRO A 441 -20.21 -7.25 0.67
N SER A 442 -20.37 -8.27 1.50
CA SER A 442 -19.33 -9.27 1.72
C SER A 442 -19.17 -10.10 0.46
N ALA A 443 -17.98 -10.10 -0.12
CA ALA A 443 -17.64 -11.01 -1.22
C ALA A 443 -17.92 -12.46 -0.77
N PRO A 444 -18.73 -13.24 -1.51
CA PRO A 444 -18.87 -14.67 -1.23
C PRO A 444 -17.50 -15.35 -1.28
N ARG A 445 -17.29 -16.39 -0.46
CA ARG A 445 -16.15 -17.29 -0.65
C ARG A 445 -16.23 -17.86 -2.08
N HIS A 446 -15.14 -17.77 -2.85
CA HIS A 446 -15.05 -18.16 -4.27
C HIS A 446 -15.87 -17.28 -5.24
N GLN A 447 -15.64 -15.96 -5.20
CA GLN A 447 -16.30 -15.00 -6.09
C GLN A 447 -15.85 -15.15 -7.57
N HIS A 448 -14.62 -15.61 -7.84
CA HIS A 448 -14.12 -15.82 -9.20
C HIS A 448 -14.75 -17.07 -9.86
N ARG A 449 -15.33 -17.97 -9.05
CA ARG A 449 -16.15 -19.12 -9.49
C ARG A 449 -17.51 -18.73 -10.10
N ARG A 450 -17.89 -17.45 -10.18
CA ARG A 450 -19.23 -17.01 -10.69
C ARG A 450 -19.15 -16.23 -12.01
N GLY A 451 -18.21 -16.57 -12.89
CA GLY A 451 -18.21 -16.08 -14.27
C GLY A 451 -19.33 -16.72 -15.12
N PRO A 452 -19.71 -16.11 -16.26
CA PRO A 452 -20.72 -16.65 -17.17
C PRO A 452 -20.39 -18.05 -17.70
N ASN A 453 -19.10 -18.44 -17.69
CA ASN A 453 -18.60 -19.75 -18.15
C ASN A 453 -18.30 -20.72 -16.99
N SER A 454 -18.73 -20.43 -15.76
CA SER A 454 -18.45 -21.30 -14.61
C SER A 454 -19.20 -22.63 -14.67
N LEU A 455 -18.50 -23.73 -14.38
CA LEU A 455 -19.05 -25.07 -14.21
C LEU A 455 -20.23 -25.11 -13.22
N GLN A 456 -20.33 -24.17 -12.27
CA GLN A 456 -21.43 -24.12 -11.32
C GLN A 456 -22.80 -23.83 -11.98
N ASN A 457 -22.83 -23.05 -13.07
CA ASN A 457 -24.06 -22.83 -13.85
C ASN A 457 -24.51 -24.13 -14.53
N SER A 458 -23.57 -24.98 -14.93
CA SER A 458 -23.82 -26.30 -15.51
C SER A 458 -24.19 -27.35 -14.44
N THR A 459 -23.66 -27.26 -13.22
CA THR A 459 -24.03 -28.18 -12.12
C THR A 459 -25.34 -27.79 -11.44
N THR A 460 -25.76 -26.52 -11.46
CA THR A 460 -27.10 -26.13 -10.95
C THR A 460 -28.24 -26.60 -11.84
N SER A 461 -28.00 -26.84 -13.14
CA SER A 461 -28.94 -27.56 -14.01
C SER A 461 -29.00 -29.08 -13.75
N LEU A 462 -28.06 -29.64 -12.98
CA LEU A 462 -27.96 -31.08 -12.70
C LEU A 462 -28.25 -31.44 -11.23
N SER A 463 -28.51 -30.46 -10.35
CA SER A 463 -28.79 -30.74 -8.94
C SER A 463 -30.16 -31.40 -8.75
N HIS A 464 -30.14 -32.63 -8.24
CA HIS A 464 -31.33 -33.41 -7.85
C HIS A 464 -32.03 -32.76 -6.62
N PRO A 465 -33.36 -32.91 -6.42
CA PRO A 465 -34.12 -32.20 -5.38
C PRO A 465 -33.77 -32.52 -3.92
N SER A 466 -32.77 -33.35 -3.66
CA SER A 466 -32.47 -33.93 -2.34
C SER A 466 -31.13 -33.51 -1.72
N ASP A 467 -30.32 -32.70 -2.40
CA ASP A 467 -29.12 -32.12 -1.78
C ASP A 467 -29.51 -30.86 -0.99
N PRO A 468 -29.09 -30.72 0.29
CA PRO A 468 -29.23 -29.47 1.01
C PRO A 468 -28.33 -28.44 0.33
N GLY A 469 -28.92 -27.65 -0.58
CA GLY A 469 -28.22 -26.57 -1.25
C GLY A 469 -27.55 -25.64 -0.23
N PRO A 470 -26.44 -24.97 -0.60
CA PRO A 470 -25.81 -23.99 0.28
C PRO A 470 -26.88 -22.96 0.63
N LEU A 471 -27.23 -22.88 1.91
CA LEU A 471 -28.16 -21.87 2.43
C LEU A 471 -27.71 -20.51 1.88
N PRO A 472 -28.56 -19.78 1.14
CA PRO A 472 -28.23 -18.43 0.79
C PRO A 472 -28.16 -17.68 2.12
N THR A 473 -26.95 -17.30 2.54
CA THR A 473 -26.76 -16.38 3.65
C THR A 473 -27.20 -15.00 3.18
N THR A 474 -28.50 -14.82 2.99
CA THR A 474 -29.12 -13.52 2.80
C THR A 474 -29.04 -12.80 4.13
N SER A 475 -27.90 -12.17 4.41
CA SER A 475 -27.87 -11.12 5.43
C SER A 475 -28.81 -10.03 4.95
N THR A 476 -29.95 -9.87 5.62
CA THR A 476 -31.03 -8.91 5.34
C THR A 476 -30.65 -7.45 5.66
N GLY A 477 -29.36 -7.13 5.63
CA GLY A 477 -28.83 -5.79 5.90
C GLY A 477 -28.83 -4.90 4.66
N PHE A 478 -28.87 -3.59 4.89
CA PHE A 478 -28.64 -2.58 3.87
C PHE A 478 -27.17 -2.61 3.42
N HIS A 479 -26.93 -2.89 2.13
CA HIS A 479 -25.58 -2.93 1.54
C HIS A 479 -25.37 -1.79 0.56
N LEU A 480 -24.24 -1.08 0.68
CA LEU A 480 -23.84 0.03 -0.19
C LEU A 480 -22.50 -0.30 -0.88
N SER A 481 -22.49 -0.29 -2.21
CA SER A 481 -21.28 -0.59 -2.99
C SER A 481 -20.14 0.39 -2.73
N ARG A 482 -18.89 -0.09 -2.76
CA ARG A 482 -17.68 0.76 -2.65
C ARG A 482 -17.62 1.83 -3.73
N ILE A 483 -18.22 1.58 -4.89
CA ILE A 483 -18.29 2.54 -6.01
C ILE A 483 -19.13 3.77 -5.65
N ILE A 484 -20.14 3.64 -4.80
CA ILE A 484 -20.95 4.78 -4.37
C ILE A 484 -20.08 5.72 -3.53
N PHE A 485 -19.32 5.19 -2.56
CA PHE A 485 -18.38 6.01 -1.78
C PHE A 485 -17.34 6.70 -2.67
N LEU A 486 -16.79 5.97 -3.65
CA LEU A 486 -15.82 6.49 -4.60
C LEU A 486 -16.38 7.68 -5.40
N ILE A 487 -17.60 7.56 -5.91
CA ILE A 487 -18.30 8.62 -6.64
C ILE A 487 -18.65 9.79 -5.72
N THR A 488 -19.19 9.54 -4.52
CA THR A 488 -19.58 10.60 -3.59
C THR A 488 -18.40 11.49 -3.21
N PHE A 489 -17.26 10.89 -2.87
CA PHE A 489 -16.06 11.66 -2.51
C PHE A 489 -15.42 12.35 -3.73
N SER A 490 -15.54 11.78 -4.91
CA SER A 490 -15.08 12.44 -6.15
C SER A 490 -15.95 13.64 -6.50
N LEU A 491 -17.28 13.53 -6.33
CA LEU A 491 -18.19 14.67 -6.48
C LEU A 491 -17.93 15.75 -5.43
N LEU A 492 -17.59 15.39 -4.19
CA LEU A 492 -17.15 16.33 -3.16
C LEU A 492 -15.89 17.11 -3.60
N MET A 493 -14.90 16.43 -4.17
CA MET A 493 -13.72 17.10 -4.75
C MET A 493 -14.10 18.00 -5.92
N SER A 494 -15.00 17.56 -6.81
CA SER A 494 -15.49 18.41 -7.91
C SER A 494 -16.20 19.67 -7.40
N LEU A 495 -16.91 19.60 -6.27
CA LEU A 495 -17.54 20.76 -5.65
C LEU A 495 -16.50 21.80 -5.21
N GLY A 496 -15.36 21.36 -4.67
CA GLY A 496 -14.22 22.24 -4.36
C GLY A 496 -13.64 22.90 -5.61
N GLN A 497 -13.49 22.14 -6.69
CA GLN A 497 -13.02 22.65 -7.98
C GLN A 497 -13.99 23.69 -8.57
N LEU A 498 -15.29 23.44 -8.53
CA LEU A 498 -16.32 24.39 -8.98
C LEU A 498 -16.35 25.66 -8.12
N LEU A 499 -16.26 25.51 -6.80
CA LEU A 499 -16.22 26.65 -5.87
C LEU A 499 -15.06 27.58 -6.22
N LEU A 500 -13.89 27.03 -6.53
CA LEU A 500 -12.78 27.82 -7.02
C LEU A 500 -13.09 28.39 -8.43
N ALA A 501 -13.48 27.55 -9.39
CA ALA A 501 -13.70 27.92 -10.79
C ALA A 501 -14.69 29.06 -11.02
N THR A 502 -15.68 29.22 -10.13
CA THR A 502 -16.65 30.33 -10.20
C THR A 502 -16.06 31.71 -9.90
N GLY A 503 -14.87 31.78 -9.29
CA GLY A 503 -14.24 33.03 -8.89
C GLY A 503 -14.83 33.64 -7.61
N LEU A 504 -15.74 32.95 -6.91
CA LEU A 504 -16.37 33.43 -5.67
C LEU A 504 -15.38 33.71 -4.54
N LEU A 505 -14.21 33.07 -4.58
CA LEU A 505 -13.13 33.21 -3.61
C LEU A 505 -12.14 34.32 -3.96
N GLN A 506 -12.32 35.01 -5.09
CA GLN A 506 -11.44 36.09 -5.52
C GLN A 506 -11.52 37.23 -4.49
N ASN A 507 -10.36 37.73 -4.05
CA ASN A 507 -10.21 38.76 -3.01
C ASN A 507 -10.65 38.34 -1.60
N ASP A 508 -11.19 37.13 -1.43
CA ASP A 508 -11.66 36.62 -0.15
C ASP A 508 -11.15 35.20 0.14
N GLY A 509 -9.82 35.08 0.25
CA GLY A 509 -9.15 33.80 0.46
C GLY A 509 -9.40 33.15 1.83
N HIS A 510 -10.18 33.74 2.74
CA HIS A 510 -10.47 33.14 4.05
C HIS A 510 -11.28 31.84 3.93
N LEU A 511 -12.11 31.68 2.88
CA LEU A 511 -12.89 30.46 2.62
C LEU A 511 -12.13 29.42 1.79
N PHE A 512 -10.89 29.70 1.38
CA PHE A 512 -10.12 28.80 0.52
C PHE A 512 -9.85 27.43 1.19
N TRP A 513 -9.93 27.36 2.52
CA TRP A 513 -9.85 26.08 3.25
C TRP A 513 -10.95 25.09 2.85
N LEU A 514 -12.13 25.55 2.40
CA LEU A 514 -13.20 24.68 1.90
C LEU A 514 -12.78 23.96 0.61
N VAL A 515 -12.07 24.66 -0.28
CA VAL A 515 -11.51 24.08 -1.51
C VAL A 515 -10.43 23.06 -1.16
N SER A 516 -9.47 23.46 -0.32
CA SER A 516 -8.39 22.57 0.13
C SER A 516 -8.93 21.32 0.84
N ALA A 517 -9.93 21.47 1.72
CA ALA A 517 -10.51 20.37 2.47
C ALA A 517 -11.33 19.41 1.61
N SER A 518 -12.12 19.92 0.66
CA SER A 518 -12.93 19.09 -0.24
C SER A 518 -12.07 18.34 -1.25
N ILE A 519 -11.05 18.98 -1.82
CA ILE A 519 -10.07 18.32 -2.69
C ILE A 519 -9.27 17.28 -1.89
N GLY A 520 -8.78 17.62 -0.71
CA GLY A 520 -8.06 16.68 0.15
C GLY A 520 -8.89 15.45 0.55
N ALA A 521 -10.15 15.66 0.95
CA ALA A 521 -11.07 14.57 1.28
C ALA A 521 -11.34 13.65 0.08
N GLY A 522 -11.64 14.20 -1.09
CA GLY A 522 -11.91 13.40 -2.29
C GLY A 522 -10.67 12.66 -2.80
N TYR A 523 -9.54 13.35 -2.90
CA TYR A 523 -8.26 12.76 -3.28
C TYR A 523 -7.86 11.62 -2.32
N GLY A 524 -7.98 11.85 -1.00
CA GLY A 524 -7.69 10.84 0.02
C GLY A 524 -8.56 9.60 -0.11
N ALA A 525 -9.88 9.78 -0.25
CA ALA A 525 -10.84 8.69 -0.43
C ALA A 525 -10.60 7.88 -1.70
N VAL A 526 -10.26 8.53 -2.81
CA VAL A 526 -9.98 7.86 -4.09
C VAL A 526 -8.71 7.00 -3.99
N PHE A 527 -7.67 7.49 -3.30
CA PHE A 527 -6.44 6.74 -3.04
C PHE A 527 -6.60 5.58 -2.03
N SER A 528 -7.60 5.57 -1.16
CA SER A 528 -7.91 4.41 -0.30
C SER A 528 -8.85 3.42 -0.96
N LEU A 529 -9.91 3.89 -1.62
CA LEU A 529 -10.95 3.03 -2.18
C LEU A 529 -10.48 2.28 -3.42
N THR A 530 -9.67 2.90 -4.28
CA THR A 530 -9.19 2.25 -5.52
C THR A 530 -8.38 0.97 -5.24
N PRO A 531 -7.36 0.95 -4.36
CA PRO A 531 -6.67 -0.31 -4.05
C PRO A 531 -7.59 -1.33 -3.37
N ILE A 532 -8.55 -0.91 -2.54
CA ILE A 532 -9.55 -1.83 -1.96
C ILE A 532 -10.41 -2.45 -3.06
N ILE A 533 -10.84 -1.67 -4.06
CA ILE A 533 -11.60 -2.18 -5.20
C ILE A 533 -10.74 -3.14 -6.02
N VAL A 534 -9.47 -2.80 -6.26
CA VAL A 534 -8.52 -3.68 -6.96
C VAL A 534 -8.43 -5.04 -6.26
N SER A 535 -8.29 -5.04 -4.93
CA SER A 535 -8.19 -6.28 -4.14
C SER A 535 -9.49 -7.08 -4.09
N VAL A 536 -10.65 -6.44 -4.30
CA VAL A 536 -11.97 -7.09 -4.28
C VAL A 536 -12.32 -7.68 -5.65
N VAL A 537 -11.94 -7.01 -6.74
CA VAL A 537 -12.30 -7.41 -8.10
C VAL A 537 -11.32 -8.44 -8.66
N TRP A 538 -10.02 -8.27 -8.43
CA TRP A 538 -8.96 -9.11 -9.01
C TRP A 538 -8.13 -9.85 -7.95
N GLY A 539 -8.65 -9.98 -6.73
CA GLY A 539 -7.98 -10.76 -5.68
C GLY A 539 -6.77 -10.06 -5.05
N VAL A 540 -6.13 -10.78 -4.14
CA VAL A 540 -5.03 -10.28 -3.29
C VAL A 540 -3.68 -10.94 -3.62
N GLU A 541 -3.71 -12.02 -4.40
CA GLU A 541 -2.59 -12.89 -4.75
C GLU A 541 -1.51 -12.12 -5.52
N ASN A 542 -1.95 -11.36 -6.54
CA ASN A 542 -1.12 -10.50 -7.38
C ASN A 542 -1.40 -9.00 -7.13
N PHE A 543 -1.78 -8.66 -5.90
CA PHE A 543 -2.23 -7.32 -5.54
C PHE A 543 -1.16 -6.26 -5.79
N GLY A 544 0.10 -6.53 -5.43
CA GLY A 544 1.18 -5.54 -5.52
C GLY A 544 1.38 -5.06 -6.95
N THR A 545 1.40 -6.00 -7.90
CA THR A 545 1.53 -5.76 -9.34
C THR A 545 0.29 -5.04 -9.88
N ASN A 546 -0.91 -5.53 -9.55
CA ASN A 546 -2.17 -4.97 -10.04
C ASN A 546 -2.35 -3.51 -9.56
N TRP A 547 -2.17 -3.25 -8.26
CA TRP A 547 -2.19 -1.89 -7.72
C TRP A 547 -1.06 -1.06 -8.28
N GLY A 548 0.12 -1.65 -8.44
CA GLY A 548 1.30 -0.99 -9.00
C GLY A 548 1.06 -0.40 -10.38
N ILE A 549 0.37 -1.14 -11.26
CA ILE A 549 -0.03 -0.69 -12.60
C ILE A 549 -1.03 0.46 -12.55
N VAL A 550 -2.04 0.40 -11.67
CA VAL A 550 -3.04 1.47 -11.55
C VAL A 550 -2.43 2.73 -10.93
N ALA A 551 -1.51 2.57 -9.98
CA ALA A 551 -0.86 3.66 -9.26
C ALA A 551 0.16 4.46 -10.09
N THR A 552 0.39 4.12 -11.37
CA THR A 552 1.15 5.00 -12.29
C THR A 552 0.29 6.13 -12.85
N ALA A 553 -1.05 5.99 -12.82
CA ALA A 553 -1.96 6.98 -13.38
C ALA A 553 -1.81 8.41 -12.81
N PRO A 554 -1.60 8.62 -11.49
CA PRO A 554 -1.41 9.95 -10.92
C PRO A 554 -0.26 10.73 -11.54
N ALA A 555 0.89 10.10 -11.85
CA ALA A 555 2.01 10.80 -12.48
C ALA A 555 1.69 11.33 -13.88
N ILE A 556 1.01 10.51 -14.68
CA ILE A 556 0.56 10.93 -16.01
C ILE A 556 -0.48 12.06 -15.85
N GLY A 557 -1.41 11.91 -14.90
CA GLY A 557 -2.48 12.87 -14.64
C GLY A 557 -1.96 14.22 -14.18
N ALA A 558 -1.04 14.22 -13.22
CA ALA A 558 -0.38 15.41 -12.69
C ALA A 558 0.39 16.16 -13.77
N THR A 559 1.09 15.42 -14.65
CA THR A 559 1.82 16.02 -15.78
C THR A 559 0.87 16.71 -16.76
N VAL A 560 -0.20 16.03 -17.17
CA VAL A 560 -1.19 16.59 -18.11
C VAL A 560 -1.88 17.82 -17.53
N TRP A 561 -2.42 17.71 -16.32
CA TRP A 561 -3.14 18.83 -15.70
C TRP A 561 -2.24 19.96 -15.24
N GLY A 562 -0.99 19.67 -14.87
CA GLY A 562 0.03 20.66 -14.58
C GLY A 562 0.35 21.52 -15.80
N LEU A 563 0.57 20.90 -16.97
CA LEU A 563 0.79 21.62 -18.23
C LEU A 563 -0.43 22.45 -18.65
N VAL A 564 -1.65 21.90 -18.51
CA VAL A 564 -2.89 22.65 -18.79
C VAL A 564 -2.99 23.87 -17.88
N TYR A 565 -2.76 23.71 -16.57
CA TYR A 565 -2.77 24.82 -15.62
C TYR A 565 -1.74 25.89 -16.00
N SER A 566 -0.49 25.50 -16.25
CA SER A 566 0.58 26.45 -16.61
C SER A 566 0.28 27.19 -17.90
N ALA A 567 -0.28 26.52 -18.92
CA ALA A 567 -0.64 27.15 -20.18
C ALA A 567 -1.76 28.20 -20.02
N VAL A 568 -2.81 27.87 -19.24
CA VAL A 568 -3.90 28.81 -18.94
C VAL A 568 -3.38 30.01 -18.13
N TYR A 569 -2.58 29.74 -17.10
CA TYR A 569 -1.99 30.77 -16.25
C TYR A 569 -1.12 31.75 -17.06
N GLN A 570 -0.21 31.23 -17.89
CA GLN A 570 0.67 32.06 -18.71
C GLN A 570 -0.10 32.81 -19.80
N GLY A 571 -1.09 32.17 -20.42
CA GLY A 571 -1.95 32.82 -21.41
C GLY A 571 -2.69 34.01 -20.80
N ALA A 572 -3.28 33.84 -19.62
CA ALA A 572 -3.95 34.91 -18.90
C ALA A 572 -2.97 36.02 -18.44
N ALA A 573 -1.76 35.67 -17.99
CA ALA A 573 -0.74 36.65 -17.60
C ALA A 573 -0.32 37.57 -18.77
N ASN A 574 -0.13 36.98 -19.96
CA ASN A 574 0.25 37.72 -21.16
C ASN A 574 -0.85 38.69 -21.62
N HIS A 575 -2.11 38.26 -21.57
CA HIS A 575 -3.25 39.13 -21.91
C HIS A 575 -3.36 40.36 -21.00
N VAL A 576 -3.01 40.24 -19.72
CA VAL A 576 -2.99 41.38 -18.78
C VAL A 576 -1.85 42.34 -19.12
N SER A 577 -0.68 41.82 -19.51
CA SER A 577 0.47 42.66 -19.91
C SER A 577 0.21 43.42 -21.21
N ASP A 578 -0.46 42.79 -22.18
CA ASP A 578 -0.85 43.45 -23.44
C ASP A 578 -1.91 44.54 -23.20
N ALA A 579 -2.83 44.33 -22.25
CA ALA A 579 -3.88 45.29 -21.91
C ALA A 579 -3.36 46.51 -21.12
N THR A 580 -2.30 46.36 -20.32
CA THR A 580 -1.66 47.48 -19.60
C THR A 580 -0.65 48.27 -20.45
N GLY A 581 -0.45 47.89 -21.72
CA GLY A 581 0.38 48.62 -22.66
C GLY A 581 1.90 48.49 -22.43
N PHE A 582 2.33 47.61 -21.52
CA PHE A 582 3.75 47.27 -21.33
C PHE A 582 4.22 46.31 -22.42
N SER A 583 4.27 46.83 -23.65
CA SER A 583 4.90 46.14 -24.77
C SER A 583 6.41 46.09 -24.53
N ALA A 584 6.98 44.89 -24.73
CA ALA A 584 8.41 44.58 -24.66
C ALA A 584 9.21 45.25 -25.81
N GLY A 585 9.03 46.57 -25.99
CA GLY A 585 9.66 47.41 -27.00
C GLY A 585 10.22 48.72 -26.45
N SER A 586 10.14 49.00 -25.15
CA SER A 586 10.85 50.13 -24.54
C SER A 586 12.31 49.76 -24.29
N SER A 587 13.18 50.29 -25.14
CA SER A 587 14.63 50.18 -25.06
C SER A 587 15.19 50.97 -23.87
N GLY A 588 15.04 50.43 -22.66
CA GLY A 588 15.68 50.95 -21.45
C GLY A 588 15.78 49.86 -20.38
N PRO A 589 16.92 49.72 -19.69
CA PRO A 589 17.01 48.78 -18.57
C PRO A 589 16.06 49.28 -17.45
N PRO A 590 15.15 48.44 -16.94
CA PRO A 590 14.31 48.82 -15.81
C PRO A 590 15.16 49.05 -14.55
N PRO A 591 14.72 49.92 -13.61
CA PRO A 591 15.44 50.18 -12.37
C PRO A 591 15.57 48.89 -11.52
N PRO A 592 16.71 48.71 -10.81
CA PRO A 592 17.08 47.42 -10.18
C PRO A 592 16.17 46.97 -9.03
N GLN A 593 15.30 47.83 -8.50
CA GLN A 593 14.37 47.50 -7.41
C GLN A 593 13.03 46.92 -7.87
N GLN A 594 12.71 47.04 -9.17
CA GLN A 594 11.43 46.59 -9.71
C GLN A 594 11.51 45.20 -10.37
N GLN A 595 12.74 44.72 -10.64
CA GLN A 595 12.99 43.40 -11.24
C GLN A 595 12.67 42.20 -10.34
N VAL A 596 12.52 42.40 -9.02
CA VAL A 596 12.19 41.32 -8.08
C VAL A 596 10.68 41.16 -7.86
N LEU A 597 9.87 42.18 -8.17
CA LEU A 597 8.41 42.15 -7.96
C LEU A 597 7.60 42.01 -9.26
N GLU A 598 8.21 42.23 -10.42
CA GLU A 598 7.60 42.02 -11.76
C GLU A 598 7.87 40.60 -12.33
N GLU A 599 7.97 39.58 -11.47
CA GLU A 599 7.62 38.25 -11.97
C GLU A 599 6.14 38.29 -12.37
N ARG A 600 5.84 37.92 -13.61
CA ARG A 600 4.54 37.95 -14.30
C ARG A 600 3.46 37.14 -13.56
N LEU A 601 3.04 37.62 -12.39
CA LEU A 601 2.05 36.98 -11.56
C LEU A 601 0.68 37.29 -12.14
N CYS A 602 0.04 36.26 -12.67
CA CYS A 602 -1.32 36.34 -13.14
C CYS A 602 -2.25 36.57 -11.94
N TYR A 603 -3.07 37.62 -12.00
CA TYR A 603 -4.06 37.94 -10.98
C TYR A 603 -5.48 37.86 -11.55
N GLY A 604 -6.40 37.32 -10.75
CA GLY A 604 -7.81 37.23 -11.10
C GLY A 604 -8.26 35.83 -11.51
N ALA A 605 -9.58 35.64 -11.55
CA ALA A 605 -10.20 34.36 -11.84
C ALA A 605 -9.82 33.79 -13.22
N THR A 606 -9.47 34.64 -14.19
CA THR A 606 -9.05 34.21 -15.54
C THR A 606 -7.79 33.35 -15.54
N CYS A 607 -6.94 33.47 -14.51
CA CYS A 607 -5.68 32.75 -14.38
C CYS A 607 -5.86 31.26 -14.06
N TYR A 608 -7.02 30.88 -13.50
CA TYR A 608 -7.23 29.52 -13.00
C TYR A 608 -8.62 28.96 -13.34
N ALA A 609 -9.66 29.79 -13.47
CA ALA A 609 -11.04 29.35 -13.64
C ALA A 609 -11.24 28.37 -14.81
N PRO A 610 -10.70 28.60 -16.02
CA PRO A 610 -10.86 27.65 -17.13
C PRO A 610 -10.29 26.27 -16.80
N THR A 611 -9.14 26.23 -16.13
CA THR A 611 -8.50 24.99 -15.68
C THR A 611 -9.38 24.25 -14.69
N PHE A 612 -9.92 24.94 -13.67
CA PHE A 612 -10.74 24.30 -12.64
C PHE A 612 -12.12 23.85 -13.16
N TRP A 613 -12.70 24.54 -14.14
CA TRP A 613 -13.88 24.05 -14.87
C TRP A 613 -13.57 22.74 -15.62
N ALA A 614 -12.45 22.70 -16.33
CA ALA A 614 -12.03 21.50 -17.07
C ALA A 614 -11.72 20.33 -16.10
N MET A 615 -11.08 20.61 -14.96
CA MET A 615 -10.84 19.62 -13.91
C MET A 615 -12.14 19.05 -13.32
N ALA A 616 -13.15 19.89 -13.05
CA ALA A 616 -14.45 19.44 -12.57
C ALA A 616 -15.15 18.53 -13.60
N ALA A 617 -15.11 18.91 -14.88
CA ALA A 617 -15.65 18.08 -15.96
C ALA A 617 -14.93 16.72 -16.06
N SER A 618 -13.60 16.70 -15.91
CA SER A 618 -12.80 15.48 -15.86
C SER A 618 -13.26 14.53 -14.76
N VAL A 619 -13.54 15.05 -13.56
CA VAL A 619 -14.07 14.25 -12.45
C VAL A 619 -15.45 13.67 -12.78
N TRP A 620 -16.32 14.42 -13.46
CA TRP A 620 -17.64 13.90 -13.85
C TRP A 620 -17.55 12.78 -14.89
N VAL A 621 -16.63 12.90 -15.86
CA VAL A 621 -16.34 11.83 -16.81
C VAL A 621 -15.85 10.59 -16.06
N ALA A 622 -14.96 10.75 -15.08
CA ALA A 622 -14.49 9.65 -14.24
C ALA A 622 -15.64 8.93 -13.51
N CYS A 623 -16.55 9.68 -12.90
CA CYS A 623 -17.75 9.11 -12.27
C CYS A 623 -18.59 8.31 -13.27
N GLY A 624 -18.74 8.80 -14.50
CA GLY A 624 -19.41 8.08 -15.58
C GLY A 624 -18.69 6.76 -15.95
N LEU A 625 -17.36 6.77 -16.05
CA LEU A 625 -16.55 5.58 -16.34
C LEU A 625 -16.66 4.53 -15.23
N TRP A 626 -16.62 4.93 -13.96
CA TRP A 626 -16.78 3.99 -12.85
C TRP A 626 -18.21 3.43 -12.75
N MET A 627 -19.23 4.25 -13.04
CA MET A 627 -20.60 3.76 -13.18
C MET A 627 -20.73 2.75 -14.32
N TYR A 628 -20.03 2.98 -15.43
CA TYR A 628 -20.00 2.05 -16.56
C TYR A 628 -19.25 0.74 -16.22
N ALA A 629 -18.11 0.82 -15.54
CA ALA A 629 -17.38 -0.35 -15.06
C ALA A 629 -18.22 -1.19 -14.07
N TRP A 630 -19.03 -0.52 -13.24
CA TRP A 630 -19.88 -1.19 -12.27
C TRP A 630 -21.16 -1.78 -12.88
N ARG A 631 -21.95 -0.98 -13.62
CA ARG A 631 -23.31 -1.34 -14.08
C ARG A 631 -23.45 -1.55 -15.59
N GLY A 632 -22.42 -1.21 -16.37
CA GLY A 632 -22.44 -1.32 -17.82
C GLY A 632 -22.48 -2.76 -18.34
N PRO A 633 -22.56 -2.95 -19.67
CA PRO A 633 -22.46 -4.26 -20.30
C PRO A 633 -21.12 -4.93 -19.94
N GLY A 634 -21.17 -6.13 -19.34
CA GLY A 634 -19.97 -6.81 -18.83
C GLY A 634 -19.37 -6.21 -17.55
N GLY A 635 -20.06 -5.25 -16.91
CA GLY A 635 -19.64 -4.65 -15.65
C GLY A 635 -19.74 -5.59 -14.45
N TRP A 636 -19.11 -5.20 -13.34
CA TRP A 636 -18.95 -6.02 -12.14
C TRP A 636 -20.26 -6.55 -11.56
N LEU A 637 -21.33 -5.73 -11.56
CA LEU A 637 -22.63 -6.13 -11.03
C LEU A 637 -23.21 -7.33 -11.79
N ARG A 638 -23.12 -7.33 -13.13
CA ARG A 638 -23.61 -8.44 -13.98
C ARG A 638 -22.74 -9.69 -13.87
N ARG A 639 -21.46 -9.51 -13.55
CA ARG A 639 -20.50 -10.60 -13.27
C ARG A 639 -20.64 -11.17 -11.85
N GLY A 640 -21.60 -10.69 -11.05
CA GLY A 640 -21.79 -11.15 -9.67
C GLY A 640 -20.67 -10.75 -8.70
N ILE A 641 -19.86 -9.75 -9.06
CA ILE A 641 -18.75 -9.24 -8.26
C ILE A 641 -19.29 -8.23 -7.25
N ALA A 642 -19.13 -8.53 -5.96
CA ALA A 642 -19.62 -7.70 -4.86
C ALA A 642 -18.62 -6.58 -4.54
N VAL A 643 -18.67 -5.50 -5.32
CA VAL A 643 -17.78 -4.33 -5.19
C VAL A 643 -18.23 -3.38 -4.11
#